data_AF-A0A182R9B0-F1
#
_entry.id   AF-A0A182R9B0-F1
#
_cell.length_a   1.000
_cell.length_b   1.000
_cell.length_c   1.000
_cell.angle_alpha   90.00
_cell.angle_beta   90.00
_cell.angle_gamma   90.00
#
_symmetry.space_group_name_H-M   'P 1'
#
loop_
_entity.id
_entity.type
_entity.pdbx_description
1 polymer ?
#
loop_
_entity_poly.entity_id
_entity_poly.type
_entity_poly.pdbx_seq_one_letter_code
_entity_poly.pdbx_strand_id
1 'polypeptide(L)'
;MKQNQPVTSITATDIDEGDNKGIYYDIVQEDDDSSYFEIDENNGLLMLAKSIDRDLGQFYAFHVRAYNERLEENNKRQTVVKVIVHVVDSTNSAPYFIKMPLAPVILNETFQDFNKILAEFEAVSNVNEENIVIYRISYGNYKQTFLLEQINNTAYIKLGRRLDYEMAAQYMLTVRATNSLGLNAETFLRIMIMDENDNTPEFIGETKGTVLEHQLPGTFVMQVHARDRDGTAPNNVVSYRLRSSDEQFFQIDSEKGIITTREEFDRQTNDAYIVTVIAEDSSPSALFNNGQPNKVTQRLLIRVVPNERRNDYKPKFKRKIYALDYLPENATINTRVVKVTAYSQQLNSHLKYSIVKNNVANVFKIDENTGLISVNNHLLDYETIPEYKLIVKADDGLSYNTMTVRIRIGNVNDNAPKFMNLNVTIPEETVPPGCIANGMAYDPDIENFEIPQGIKYTFKKEDEDLLTIDDNGCLWLLKPLDRDPPYGSKLWQISITATDENGKGKDATATLNIILQDINDNAPYLTTPKPVVWSENRLPGMIIKLTAEDADEEQNGAPFVYSIDPEAPLEIKQRFQVVGDELHALTQFDREDRKEYQVPIKIIDSGIQPMSEISMLQVVIGDENDNKMKQAESHIVVNKYKGMLSDMNIGRVYIIDSDDWDLSDKTFLWDKATSAEILKFFKLNNNTGMITMLKDISCGQYDLRFHVTEKSDHFSQHHVSARATVLVKEISKTSVDQSGSMRFYNVSADDFVSQTPGHLGTPLNRLQNSIATILKASLNDVDIFTINNRKLAHGSFLDVFFAVSDSVYSSSELLNSVLSFHLHRLEEDVGFPIEMIGIDECELKAGTCEQSCRNKVYGSSKPIVINANANSFIGITAFVRLECISDTSPSQLACLNGGTLIDNRCICPNGFDGSHCEMIDISFNGNGYALFSTIISDNIANISVEMLPQQTDGLVLYIGPMSYNTRVTTQPFVALEIVDGRFVLLLDDGTGAIRIENQQVISQNDALALDIVFKLQSIEMSLVINKLIISRSRYEYKDFKGVLITNGHVQLGKTAIDLNKLGSLYNWTYMPQTRGYSGCLRNLTINGHTIDFQQTILTKNMDLSCPWAIANEANLWNILMVVTAAAILLTGISIVCFSLRSKLKVLIGNYKHLICTKKPRKVSLPKRCTGKPESNLIPISNRLG
;
A
#
# COMPACT_ATOMS: atom_id res chain seq x y z
N MET A 1 7.68 3.32 -21.64
CA MET A 1 8.09 3.75 -20.28
C MET A 1 7.04 3.32 -19.27
N LYS A 2 7.33 3.48 -17.97
CA LYS A 2 6.44 3.20 -16.84
C LYS A 2 6.12 4.47 -16.04
N GLN A 3 5.16 4.39 -15.13
CA GLN A 3 4.79 5.41 -14.14
C GLN A 3 6.01 5.94 -13.35
N ASN A 4 5.99 7.23 -13.03
CA ASN A 4 7.06 8.03 -12.43
C ASN A 4 8.41 7.92 -13.18
N GLN A 5 8.36 7.85 -14.53
CA GLN A 5 9.54 8.00 -15.40
C GLN A 5 9.51 9.35 -16.13
N PRO A 6 10.64 10.07 -16.26
CA PRO A 6 10.69 11.35 -16.96
C PRO A 6 10.52 11.18 -18.48
N VAL A 7 9.67 12.03 -19.07
CA VAL A 7 9.38 12.05 -20.51
C VAL A 7 10.26 13.05 -21.22
N THR A 8 10.24 14.24 -20.64
CA THR A 8 11.06 15.40 -20.98
C THR A 8 11.13 16.28 -19.72
N SER A 9 11.63 17.49 -19.83
CA SER A 9 11.43 18.55 -18.83
C SER A 9 11.15 19.84 -19.60
N ILE A 10 10.16 20.59 -19.16
CA ILE A 10 9.69 21.81 -19.79
C ILE A 10 10.23 22.95 -18.94
N THR A 11 11.43 23.41 -19.29
CA THR A 11 12.15 24.45 -18.57
C THR A 11 12.07 25.78 -19.31
N ALA A 12 11.62 26.82 -18.62
CA ALA A 12 11.92 28.20 -18.98
C ALA A 12 13.20 28.64 -18.26
N THR A 13 13.72 29.80 -18.63
CA THR A 13 14.82 30.44 -17.89
C THR A 13 14.53 31.92 -17.77
N ASP A 14 14.18 32.34 -16.56
CA ASP A 14 14.31 33.73 -16.19
C ASP A 14 15.79 34.08 -15.98
N ILE A 15 16.09 35.36 -16.11
CA ILE A 15 17.44 35.89 -16.07
C ILE A 15 17.79 36.47 -14.71
N ASP A 16 16.77 36.68 -13.91
CA ASP A 16 16.80 37.65 -12.86
C ASP A 16 17.36 36.99 -11.56
N GLU A 17 17.55 37.71 -10.46
CA GLU A 17 18.15 37.18 -9.22
C GLU A 17 17.18 37.24 -8.03
N GLY A 18 17.67 36.81 -6.85
CA GLY A 18 16.85 36.68 -5.66
C GLY A 18 15.62 35.79 -5.87
N ASP A 19 14.49 36.23 -5.32
CA ASP A 19 13.20 35.54 -5.41
C ASP A 19 12.47 35.81 -6.73
N ASN A 20 12.75 36.92 -7.44
CA ASN A 20 12.17 37.21 -8.77
C ASN A 20 12.64 36.26 -9.87
N LYS A 21 13.77 35.58 -9.66
CA LYS A 21 14.21 34.42 -10.43
C LYS A 21 13.25 33.22 -10.36
N GLY A 22 12.27 33.24 -9.44
CA GLY A 22 11.30 32.18 -9.20
C GLY A 22 10.38 31.94 -10.40
N ILE A 23 10.70 30.91 -11.20
CA ILE A 23 9.81 30.44 -12.26
C ILE A 23 8.94 29.32 -11.73
N TYR A 24 7.63 29.51 -11.83
CA TYR A 24 6.65 28.50 -11.48
C TYR A 24 6.03 27.89 -12.74
N TYR A 25 5.80 26.59 -12.67
CA TYR A 25 5.33 25.77 -13.78
C TYR A 25 4.03 25.08 -13.43
N ASP A 26 3.04 25.13 -14.31
CA ASP A 26 1.87 24.28 -14.19
C ASP A 26 1.47 23.67 -15.53
N ILE A 27 1.05 22.40 -15.50
CA ILE A 27 0.23 21.89 -16.58
C ILE A 27 -1.13 22.55 -16.38
N VAL A 28 -1.63 23.23 -17.39
CA VAL A 28 -2.92 23.93 -17.31
C VAL A 28 -3.99 22.86 -17.12
N GLN A 29 -4.54 22.75 -15.92
CA GLN A 29 -5.26 21.55 -15.44
C GLN A 29 -6.64 21.32 -16.09
N GLU A 30 -6.94 22.04 -17.18
CA GLU A 30 -8.16 21.97 -17.97
C GLU A 30 -8.00 21.07 -19.23
N ASP A 31 -6.80 20.57 -19.56
CA ASP A 31 -6.54 19.56 -20.61
C ASP A 31 -6.39 18.14 -20.02
N ASP A 32 -6.89 17.10 -20.70
CA ASP A 32 -7.00 15.73 -20.15
C ASP A 32 -5.68 14.92 -20.04
N ASP A 33 -4.79 14.99 -21.04
CA ASP A 33 -3.52 14.25 -20.99
C ASP A 33 -2.61 14.75 -19.86
N SER A 34 -2.90 15.93 -19.27
CA SER A 34 -2.24 16.59 -18.14
C SER A 34 -2.22 15.81 -16.82
N SER A 35 -2.73 14.57 -16.80
CA SER A 35 -2.60 13.64 -15.68
C SER A 35 -1.93 12.30 -16.06
N TYR A 36 -1.61 12.07 -17.34
CA TYR A 36 -0.58 11.09 -17.71
C TYR A 36 0.81 11.63 -17.36
N PHE A 37 0.95 12.94 -17.36
CA PHE A 37 2.12 13.67 -16.94
C PHE A 37 1.81 14.42 -15.65
N GLU A 38 2.80 14.60 -14.78
CA GLU A 38 2.81 15.66 -13.78
C GLU A 38 3.97 16.60 -14.11
N ILE A 39 3.88 17.84 -13.67
CA ILE A 39 5.02 18.76 -13.70
C ILE A 39 5.32 19.20 -12.27
N ASP A 40 6.60 19.13 -11.89
CA ASP A 40 7.05 19.76 -10.65
C ASP A 40 7.03 21.28 -10.83
N GLU A 41 6.22 21.96 -10.02
CA GLU A 41 5.99 23.39 -10.11
C GLU A 41 7.25 24.25 -9.98
N ASN A 42 8.33 23.73 -9.40
CA ASN A 42 9.56 24.50 -9.12
C ASN A 42 10.72 24.15 -10.06
N ASN A 43 10.59 23.13 -10.91
CA ASN A 43 11.67 22.73 -11.84
C ASN A 43 11.21 22.22 -13.22
N GLY A 44 9.91 22.22 -13.52
CA GLY A 44 9.40 21.93 -14.85
C GLY A 44 9.58 20.47 -15.30
N LEU A 45 9.92 19.54 -14.39
CA LEU A 45 10.13 18.14 -14.76
C LEU A 45 8.80 17.47 -15.12
N LEU A 46 8.55 17.36 -16.43
CA LEU A 46 7.43 16.61 -16.97
C LEU A 46 7.67 15.10 -16.83
N MET A 47 7.42 14.60 -15.62
CA MET A 47 7.36 13.18 -15.33
C MET A 47 6.09 12.59 -15.91
N LEU A 48 6.13 11.29 -16.18
CA LEU A 48 4.92 10.49 -16.18
C LEU A 48 4.40 10.42 -14.77
N ALA A 49 3.29 11.10 -14.52
CA ALA A 49 2.36 10.59 -13.53
C ALA A 49 1.93 9.14 -13.89
N LYS A 50 1.93 8.74 -15.19
CA LYS A 50 1.50 7.42 -15.70
C LYS A 50 2.16 7.05 -17.07
N SER A 51 3.07 6.06 -17.10
CA SER A 51 3.61 5.28 -18.26
C SER A 51 3.53 5.83 -19.71
N ILE A 52 4.66 6.19 -20.38
CA ILE A 52 4.68 6.38 -21.86
C ILE A 52 4.79 5.04 -22.58
N ASP A 53 3.71 4.27 -22.54
CA ASP A 53 3.50 2.97 -23.18
C ASP A 53 3.08 3.04 -24.66
N ARG A 54 2.74 4.22 -25.18
CA ARG A 54 2.53 4.50 -26.61
C ARG A 54 3.75 4.03 -27.43
N ASP A 55 3.56 2.99 -28.24
CA ASP A 55 4.59 2.37 -29.10
C ASP A 55 5.14 3.30 -30.18
N LEU A 56 6.25 2.93 -30.85
CA LEU A 56 6.78 3.66 -32.00
C LEU A 56 5.68 3.93 -33.06
N GLY A 57 5.37 5.22 -33.18
CA GLY A 57 4.23 5.81 -33.84
C GLY A 57 3.35 6.73 -32.98
N GLN A 58 3.14 6.41 -31.71
CA GLN A 58 2.01 6.87 -30.90
C GLN A 58 2.32 8.09 -30.01
N PHE A 59 1.30 8.88 -29.61
CA PHE A 59 1.51 10.19 -28.94
C PHE A 59 0.53 10.55 -27.80
N TYR A 60 0.88 11.57 -27.00
CA TYR A 60 0.07 12.20 -25.94
C TYR A 60 0.14 13.74 -26.03
N ALA A 61 -0.87 14.54 -25.63
CA ALA A 61 -0.89 15.99 -25.85
C ALA A 61 -1.62 16.88 -24.81
N PHE A 62 -0.90 17.82 -24.16
CA PHE A 62 -1.35 18.66 -23.04
C PHE A 62 -0.67 20.06 -23.08
N HIS A 63 -1.16 21.05 -22.32
CA HIS A 63 -0.58 22.40 -22.28
C HIS A 63 0.16 22.70 -20.97
N VAL A 64 1.35 23.28 -21.06
CA VAL A 64 2.15 23.72 -19.90
C VAL A 64 2.41 25.22 -19.95
N ARG A 65 2.19 25.88 -18.82
CA ARG A 65 2.39 27.30 -18.57
C ARG A 65 3.61 27.51 -17.65
N ALA A 66 4.32 28.62 -17.87
CA ALA A 66 5.41 29.09 -17.02
C ALA A 66 5.26 30.59 -16.76
N TYR A 67 5.49 31.02 -15.51
CA TYR A 67 5.23 32.37 -15.02
C TYR A 67 6.13 32.75 -13.84
N ASN A 68 6.36 34.06 -13.61
CA ASN A 68 7.26 34.58 -12.58
C ASN A 68 6.57 34.93 -11.24
N GLU A 69 5.32 35.43 -11.25
CA GLU A 69 4.60 35.81 -10.03
C GLU A 69 3.20 35.17 -9.91
N ARG A 70 2.80 34.78 -8.70
CA ARG A 70 1.44 34.27 -8.40
C ARG A 70 0.47 35.42 -8.09
N LEU A 71 -0.63 35.47 -8.86
CA LEU A 71 -1.69 36.51 -8.85
C LEU A 71 -1.17 37.94 -9.19
N GLU A 72 -1.91 38.88 -9.78
CA GLU A 72 -3.15 38.78 -10.59
C GLU A 72 -3.15 39.86 -11.71
N GLU A 73 -3.94 39.63 -12.76
CA GLU A 73 -4.26 40.54 -13.89
C GLU A 73 -3.16 41.21 -14.78
N ASN A 74 -3.32 40.99 -16.09
CA ASN A 74 -3.04 41.92 -17.19
C ASN A 74 -1.61 42.38 -17.58
N ASN A 75 -0.52 42.04 -16.86
CA ASN A 75 0.85 42.26 -17.43
C ASN A 75 1.92 41.21 -17.06
N LYS A 76 1.51 39.98 -16.72
CA LYS A 76 2.43 38.87 -16.45
C LYS A 76 3.32 38.53 -17.65
N ARG A 77 4.63 38.36 -17.43
CA ARG A 77 5.58 37.78 -18.41
C ARG A 77 5.45 36.25 -18.47
N GLN A 78 4.25 35.78 -18.77
CA GLN A 78 3.91 34.35 -18.87
C GLN A 78 4.12 33.79 -20.28
N THR A 79 4.34 32.49 -20.38
CA THR A 79 4.35 31.75 -21.65
C THR A 79 3.67 30.38 -21.50
N VAL A 80 3.07 29.87 -22.59
CA VAL A 80 2.30 28.61 -22.59
C VAL A 80 2.61 27.82 -23.86
N VAL A 81 2.80 26.50 -23.74
CA VAL A 81 3.16 25.61 -24.85
C VAL A 81 2.31 24.33 -24.85
N LYS A 82 1.75 23.96 -26.01
CA LYS A 82 1.16 22.61 -26.19
C LYS A 82 2.28 21.62 -26.52
N VAL A 83 2.45 20.62 -25.67
CA VAL A 83 3.41 19.53 -25.88
C VAL A 83 2.68 18.36 -26.52
N ILE A 84 3.31 17.71 -27.50
CA ILE A 84 2.75 16.53 -28.20
C ILE A 84 3.84 15.45 -28.28
N VAL A 85 3.78 14.49 -27.36
CA VAL A 85 4.81 13.47 -27.10
C VAL A 85 4.68 12.30 -28.06
N HIS A 86 4.96 12.54 -29.34
CA HIS A 86 5.10 11.50 -30.35
C HIS A 86 6.30 10.58 -30.03
N VAL A 87 6.05 9.36 -29.58
CA VAL A 87 7.02 8.25 -29.54
C VAL A 87 7.09 7.69 -30.95
N VAL A 88 8.05 8.10 -31.78
CA VAL A 88 8.02 7.91 -33.25
C VAL A 88 9.41 7.77 -33.84
N ASP A 89 9.51 7.41 -35.13
CA ASP A 89 10.75 7.72 -35.87
C ASP A 89 10.85 9.24 -36.08
N SER A 90 11.97 9.79 -35.61
CA SER A 90 12.26 11.21 -35.36
C SER A 90 12.18 12.19 -36.55
N THR A 91 11.92 11.70 -37.76
CA THR A 91 12.07 12.46 -39.02
C THR A 91 10.75 12.77 -39.73
N ASN A 92 9.61 12.39 -39.16
CA ASN A 92 8.36 12.24 -39.90
C ASN A 92 7.14 12.77 -39.10
N SER A 93 5.96 12.92 -39.73
CA SER A 93 4.76 13.55 -39.13
C SER A 93 3.55 12.61 -39.09
N ALA A 94 2.54 12.91 -38.28
CA ALA A 94 1.29 12.15 -38.25
C ALA A 94 0.47 12.29 -39.57
N PRO A 95 -0.25 11.25 -40.00
CA PRO A 95 -1.25 11.37 -41.05
C PRO A 95 -2.48 12.11 -40.51
N TYR A 96 -3.21 12.79 -41.38
CA TYR A 96 -4.35 13.62 -41.02
C TYR A 96 -5.62 13.17 -41.77
N PHE A 97 -6.74 13.13 -41.07
CA PHE A 97 -8.04 12.74 -41.65
C PHE A 97 -8.58 13.86 -42.55
N ILE A 98 -8.99 13.50 -43.77
CA ILE A 98 -9.68 14.37 -44.74
C ILE A 98 -11.18 14.05 -44.84
N LYS A 99 -11.63 12.91 -44.30
CA LYS A 99 -13.03 12.47 -44.27
C LYS A 99 -13.30 11.64 -43.03
N MET A 100 -14.38 11.95 -42.29
CA MET A 100 -14.86 11.18 -41.13
C MET A 100 -16.33 11.55 -40.79
N PRO A 101 -17.08 10.74 -40.03
CA PRO A 101 -18.45 11.08 -39.60
C PRO A 101 -18.44 12.15 -38.49
N LEU A 102 -19.43 13.06 -38.52
CA LEU A 102 -19.57 14.16 -37.55
C LEU A 102 -20.73 13.94 -36.53
N ALA A 103 -21.41 12.79 -36.58
CA ALA A 103 -22.53 12.44 -35.72
C ALA A 103 -22.35 11.01 -35.20
N PRO A 104 -22.86 10.67 -33.99
CA PRO A 104 -22.78 9.31 -33.46
C PRO A 104 -23.54 8.34 -34.35
N VAL A 105 -22.98 7.15 -34.52
CA VAL A 105 -23.69 6.02 -35.13
C VAL A 105 -24.59 5.42 -34.07
N ILE A 106 -25.86 5.17 -34.41
CA ILE A 106 -26.82 4.52 -33.52
C ILE A 106 -27.17 3.17 -34.14
N LEU A 107 -26.99 2.10 -33.39
CA LEU A 107 -27.27 0.72 -33.81
C LEU A 107 -28.10 0.03 -32.74
N ASN A 108 -29.03 -0.79 -33.15
CA ASN A 108 -29.80 -1.68 -32.30
C ASN A 108 -28.96 -2.95 -32.08
N GLU A 109 -28.95 -3.59 -30.91
CA GLU A 109 -27.98 -4.68 -30.69
C GLU A 109 -28.20 -5.92 -31.57
N THR A 110 -29.46 -6.21 -31.91
CA THR A 110 -29.82 -7.28 -32.83
C THR A 110 -29.45 -7.00 -34.28
N PHE A 111 -28.85 -5.84 -34.56
CA PHE A 111 -28.24 -5.49 -35.84
C PHE A 111 -27.20 -6.54 -36.25
N GLN A 112 -27.44 -7.19 -37.39
CA GLN A 112 -26.66 -8.34 -37.85
C GLN A 112 -26.20 -8.23 -39.33
N ASP A 113 -26.22 -7.03 -39.92
CA ASP A 113 -25.59 -6.81 -41.22
C ASP A 113 -24.09 -6.52 -41.05
N PHE A 114 -23.32 -7.61 -40.96
CA PHE A 114 -21.85 -7.62 -40.92
C PHE A 114 -21.19 -7.03 -42.18
N ASN A 115 -21.93 -6.73 -43.25
CA ASN A 115 -21.40 -6.12 -44.47
C ASN A 115 -21.67 -4.61 -44.57
N LYS A 116 -22.68 -4.09 -43.86
CA LYS A 116 -23.03 -2.66 -43.88
C LYS A 116 -21.86 -1.82 -43.40
N ILE A 117 -21.51 -0.81 -44.19
CA ILE A 117 -20.59 0.25 -43.78
C ILE A 117 -21.33 1.14 -42.78
N LEU A 118 -20.83 1.18 -41.55
CA LEU A 118 -21.37 1.93 -40.41
C LEU A 118 -20.74 3.32 -40.31
N ALA A 119 -19.47 3.43 -40.72
CA ALA A 119 -18.72 4.67 -40.82
C ALA A 119 -17.61 4.54 -41.88
N GLU A 120 -17.18 5.67 -42.44
CA GLU A 120 -16.12 5.78 -43.43
C GLU A 120 -15.10 6.84 -42.99
N PHE A 121 -13.81 6.55 -43.18
CA PHE A 121 -12.67 7.40 -42.82
C PHE A 121 -11.67 7.46 -43.97
N GLU A 122 -11.12 8.64 -44.23
CA GLU A 122 -10.04 8.85 -45.21
C GLU A 122 -9.02 9.86 -44.66
N ALA A 123 -7.75 9.66 -44.96
CA ALA A 123 -6.61 10.34 -44.34
C ALA A 123 -5.35 10.21 -45.20
N VAL A 124 -4.37 11.09 -45.00
CA VAL A 124 -3.21 11.28 -45.88
C VAL A 124 -1.92 11.40 -45.07
N SER A 125 -0.80 10.91 -45.60
CA SER A 125 0.53 10.84 -44.96
C SER A 125 1.60 11.60 -45.74
N ASN A 126 2.56 12.21 -45.05
CA ASN A 126 3.75 12.83 -45.63
C ASN A 126 5.05 11.99 -45.47
N VAL A 127 4.91 10.73 -45.02
CA VAL A 127 6.02 9.91 -44.48
C VAL A 127 6.69 9.00 -45.52
N ASN A 128 6.20 9.01 -46.76
CA ASN A 128 6.74 8.27 -47.90
C ASN A 128 6.22 8.84 -49.23
N GLU A 129 6.96 8.66 -50.32
CA GLU A 129 6.52 9.08 -51.67
C GLU A 129 5.24 8.36 -52.13
N GLU A 130 4.99 7.15 -51.63
CA GLU A 130 3.76 6.38 -51.89
C GLU A 130 2.56 6.80 -51.02
N ASN A 131 2.76 7.69 -50.03
CA ASN A 131 1.70 8.28 -49.20
C ASN A 131 0.76 7.23 -48.57
N ILE A 132 1.31 6.27 -47.83
CA ILE A 132 0.52 5.13 -47.29
C ILE A 132 0.07 5.39 -45.86
N VAL A 133 -1.23 5.24 -45.61
CA VAL A 133 -1.86 5.27 -44.29
C VAL A 133 -2.46 3.90 -43.98
N ILE A 134 -2.29 3.41 -42.75
CA ILE A 134 -2.86 2.16 -42.22
C ILE A 134 -3.78 2.53 -41.05
N TYR A 135 -5.02 2.05 -41.05
CA TYR A 135 -5.95 2.33 -39.97
C TYR A 135 -6.08 1.14 -39.03
N ARG A 136 -6.28 1.46 -37.75
CA ARG A 136 -6.72 0.51 -36.73
C ARG A 136 -7.71 1.17 -35.80
N ILE A 137 -8.60 0.40 -35.20
CA ILE A 137 -9.32 0.84 -34.01
C ILE A 137 -8.36 0.60 -32.83
N SER A 138 -7.87 1.66 -32.20
CA SER A 138 -6.85 1.61 -31.14
C SER A 138 -7.45 1.44 -29.74
N TYR A 139 -8.70 1.85 -29.53
CA TYR A 139 -9.39 1.73 -28.25
C TYR A 139 -10.90 1.52 -28.41
N GLY A 140 -11.56 1.05 -27.35
CA GLY A 140 -13.04 0.94 -27.25
C GLY A 140 -13.70 -0.25 -27.94
N ASN A 141 -12.99 -1.07 -28.72
CA ASN A 141 -13.57 -2.21 -29.47
C ASN A 141 -13.59 -3.52 -28.64
N TYR A 142 -14.39 -3.54 -27.56
CA TYR A 142 -14.52 -4.72 -26.68
C TYR A 142 -14.92 -5.99 -27.44
N LYS A 143 -14.42 -7.15 -26.99
CA LYS A 143 -14.57 -8.47 -27.63
C LYS A 143 -14.19 -8.54 -29.14
N GLN A 144 -13.66 -7.47 -29.77
CA GLN A 144 -13.57 -7.31 -31.23
C GLN A 144 -14.95 -7.35 -31.92
N THR A 145 -15.94 -6.67 -31.35
CA THR A 145 -17.31 -6.67 -31.87
C THR A 145 -17.46 -5.89 -33.20
N PHE A 146 -16.58 -4.93 -33.49
CA PHE A 146 -16.51 -4.23 -34.78
C PHE A 146 -15.27 -4.60 -35.60
N LEU A 147 -15.40 -4.59 -36.92
CA LEU A 147 -14.29 -4.78 -37.87
C LEU A 147 -13.98 -3.46 -38.58
N LEU A 148 -12.70 -3.29 -38.92
CA LEU A 148 -12.24 -2.25 -39.84
C LEU A 148 -11.72 -2.95 -41.10
N GLU A 149 -12.32 -2.63 -42.24
CA GLU A 149 -11.82 -3.02 -43.56
C GLU A 149 -11.22 -1.80 -44.26
N GLN A 150 -10.04 -1.95 -44.86
CA GLN A 150 -9.30 -0.87 -45.50
C GLN A 150 -9.09 -1.16 -46.98
N ILE A 151 -9.29 -0.15 -47.84
CA ILE A 151 -9.02 -0.18 -49.27
C ILE A 151 -8.21 1.08 -49.60
N ASN A 152 -6.94 0.90 -49.99
CA ASN A 152 -5.97 1.99 -50.12
C ASN A 152 -5.95 2.87 -48.85
N ASN A 153 -6.02 4.20 -48.97
CA ASN A 153 -6.06 5.12 -47.83
C ASN A 153 -7.48 5.38 -47.28
N THR A 154 -8.48 4.57 -47.60
CA THR A 154 -9.85 4.69 -47.07
C THR A 154 -10.20 3.49 -46.20
N ALA A 155 -10.77 3.72 -45.02
CA ALA A 155 -11.18 2.71 -44.07
C ALA A 155 -12.69 2.76 -43.78
N TYR A 156 -13.28 1.57 -43.63
CA TYR A 156 -14.70 1.37 -43.42
C TYR A 156 -14.93 0.54 -42.16
N ILE A 157 -15.79 1.01 -41.26
CA ILE A 157 -16.19 0.28 -40.06
C ILE A 157 -17.43 -0.57 -40.38
N LYS A 158 -17.38 -1.84 -39.98
CA LYS A 158 -18.47 -2.82 -40.10
C LYS A 158 -18.68 -3.54 -38.77
N LEU A 159 -19.78 -4.28 -38.65
CA LEU A 159 -19.97 -5.20 -37.52
C LEU A 159 -19.13 -6.47 -37.72
N GLY A 160 -18.58 -7.03 -36.64
CA GLY A 160 -17.74 -8.23 -36.62
C GLY A 160 -18.26 -9.38 -35.76
N ARG A 161 -18.95 -9.07 -34.67
CA ARG A 161 -19.66 -10.02 -33.79
C ARG A 161 -21.03 -9.43 -33.47
N ARG A 162 -21.94 -10.24 -32.92
CA ARG A 162 -23.20 -9.70 -32.41
C ARG A 162 -22.91 -8.72 -31.26
N LEU A 163 -23.76 -7.70 -31.16
CA LEU A 163 -23.83 -6.83 -29.99
C LEU A 163 -24.64 -7.55 -28.89
N ASP A 164 -24.61 -6.95 -27.71
CA ASP A 164 -24.97 -7.53 -26.41
C ASP A 164 -24.99 -6.31 -25.47
N TYR A 165 -26.13 -5.64 -25.30
CA TYR A 165 -26.28 -4.36 -24.58
C TYR A 165 -26.03 -4.54 -23.09
N GLU A 166 -26.47 -5.68 -22.54
CA GLU A 166 -26.28 -6.08 -21.15
C GLU A 166 -24.80 -6.27 -20.82
N MET A 167 -23.98 -6.61 -21.82
CA MET A 167 -22.54 -6.50 -21.71
C MET A 167 -22.01 -5.08 -22.02
N ALA A 168 -22.51 -4.39 -23.05
CA ALA A 168 -21.94 -3.11 -23.50
C ALA A 168 -22.91 -2.17 -24.26
N ALA A 169 -23.64 -1.34 -23.51
CA ALA A 169 -24.56 -0.31 -24.00
C ALA A 169 -23.97 0.77 -24.97
N GLN A 170 -22.66 1.00 -24.99
CA GLN A 170 -22.03 1.90 -25.97
C GLN A 170 -20.56 1.56 -26.22
N TYR A 171 -20.09 1.87 -27.44
CA TYR A 171 -18.72 1.68 -27.88
C TYR A 171 -18.17 3.02 -28.40
N MET A 172 -17.16 3.57 -27.73
CA MET A 172 -16.43 4.75 -28.21
C MET A 172 -15.14 4.30 -28.89
N LEU A 173 -15.21 4.06 -30.19
CA LEU A 173 -14.11 3.49 -30.96
C LEU A 173 -13.09 4.57 -31.35
N THR A 174 -11.90 4.54 -30.77
CA THR A 174 -10.80 5.41 -31.22
C THR A 174 -10.25 4.85 -32.52
N VAL A 175 -10.43 5.55 -33.64
CA VAL A 175 -9.90 5.20 -34.96
C VAL A 175 -8.58 5.94 -35.16
N ARG A 176 -7.50 5.16 -35.34
CA ARG A 176 -6.11 5.63 -35.40
C ARG A 176 -5.55 5.45 -36.80
N ALA A 177 -5.51 6.53 -37.57
CA ALA A 177 -4.74 6.58 -38.81
C ALA A 177 -3.26 6.55 -38.45
N THR A 178 -2.51 5.56 -38.93
CA THR A 178 -1.12 5.23 -38.58
C THR A 178 -0.32 5.12 -39.87
N ASN A 179 0.75 5.90 -40.07
CA ASN A 179 1.54 5.81 -41.31
C ASN A 179 2.76 4.90 -41.18
N SER A 180 3.59 4.86 -42.24
CA SER A 180 4.71 3.92 -42.41
C SER A 180 5.86 4.05 -41.42
N LEU A 181 5.95 5.15 -40.65
CA LEU A 181 6.87 5.26 -39.50
C LEU A 181 6.10 5.39 -38.18
N GLY A 182 4.95 4.72 -38.15
CA GLY A 182 4.06 4.56 -37.03
C GLY A 182 3.24 5.81 -36.71
N LEU A 183 3.68 7.01 -37.11
CA LEU A 183 3.07 8.27 -36.67
C LEU A 183 1.57 8.25 -36.93
N ASN A 184 0.81 8.80 -36.01
CA ASN A 184 -0.63 8.68 -36.05
C ASN A 184 -1.37 9.93 -35.58
N ALA A 185 -2.57 10.08 -36.10
CA ALA A 185 -3.64 10.87 -35.52
C ALA A 185 -4.74 9.91 -35.04
N GLU A 186 -5.46 10.31 -34.00
CA GLU A 186 -6.62 9.59 -33.48
C GLU A 186 -7.87 10.46 -33.62
N THR A 187 -8.98 9.83 -33.99
CA THR A 187 -10.32 10.40 -33.96
C THR A 187 -11.28 9.40 -33.32
N PHE A 188 -12.47 9.83 -32.92
CA PHE A 188 -13.39 9.02 -32.13
C PHE A 188 -14.70 8.78 -32.87
N LEU A 189 -15.10 7.51 -32.99
CA LEU A 189 -16.41 7.10 -33.48
C LEU A 189 -17.25 6.61 -32.31
N ARG A 190 -18.20 7.43 -31.87
CA ARG A 190 -19.21 7.00 -30.89
C ARG A 190 -20.26 6.14 -31.60
N ILE A 191 -20.36 4.88 -31.20
CA ILE A 191 -21.44 3.97 -31.56
C ILE A 191 -22.28 3.76 -30.30
N MET A 192 -23.50 4.28 -30.28
CA MET A 192 -24.45 4.05 -29.20
C MET A 192 -25.27 2.81 -29.54
N ILE A 193 -25.35 1.86 -28.61
CA ILE A 193 -26.19 0.69 -28.79
C ILE A 193 -27.56 1.04 -28.20
N MET A 194 -28.60 0.85 -28.98
CA MET A 194 -29.97 0.81 -28.49
C MET A 194 -30.21 -0.61 -28.01
N ASP A 195 -30.53 -0.70 -26.72
CA ASP A 195 -31.14 -1.86 -26.09
C ASP A 195 -32.34 -2.32 -26.91
N GLU A 196 -32.30 -3.58 -27.34
CA GLU A 196 -33.42 -4.27 -27.95
C GLU A 196 -33.83 -5.42 -27.04
N ASN A 197 -35.11 -5.77 -27.07
CA ASN A 197 -35.62 -6.92 -26.35
C ASN A 197 -35.07 -8.24 -26.92
N ASP A 198 -33.88 -8.64 -26.44
CA ASP A 198 -33.03 -9.74 -26.89
C ASP A 198 -32.96 -10.86 -25.84
N ASN A 199 -33.01 -10.53 -24.55
CA ASN A 199 -33.18 -11.55 -23.51
C ASN A 199 -34.68 -11.90 -23.35
N THR A 200 -34.97 -13.18 -23.05
CA THR A 200 -36.32 -13.57 -22.64
C THR A 200 -36.46 -13.54 -21.12
N PRO A 201 -37.64 -13.21 -20.56
CA PRO A 201 -37.82 -13.26 -19.12
C PRO A 201 -37.50 -14.65 -18.57
N GLU A 202 -36.79 -14.75 -17.46
CA GLU A 202 -36.47 -16.02 -16.80
C GLU A 202 -37.35 -16.20 -15.57
N PHE A 203 -38.23 -17.21 -15.56
CA PHE A 203 -39.06 -17.52 -14.38
C PHE A 203 -38.20 -18.04 -13.22
N ILE A 204 -38.20 -17.33 -12.09
CA ILE A 204 -37.47 -17.66 -10.87
C ILE A 204 -38.50 -17.92 -9.76
N GLY A 205 -38.75 -19.18 -9.44
CA GLY A 205 -39.69 -19.54 -8.36
C GLY A 205 -40.36 -20.91 -8.54
N GLU A 206 -41.46 -21.13 -7.81
CA GLU A 206 -42.19 -22.40 -7.85
C GLU A 206 -43.10 -22.56 -9.07
N THR A 207 -43.24 -23.80 -9.54
CA THR A 207 -43.96 -24.16 -10.78
C THR A 207 -45.33 -24.80 -10.54
N LYS A 208 -45.91 -24.63 -9.35
CA LYS A 208 -47.17 -25.28 -8.93
C LYS A 208 -47.96 -24.36 -8.01
N GLY A 209 -49.28 -24.45 -8.09
CA GLY A 209 -50.20 -23.72 -7.23
C GLY A 209 -51.38 -24.58 -6.82
N THR A 210 -52.19 -24.09 -5.88
CA THR A 210 -53.44 -24.74 -5.51
C THR A 210 -54.49 -23.68 -5.29
N VAL A 211 -55.65 -23.84 -5.94
CA VAL A 211 -56.84 -23.07 -5.61
C VAL A 211 -57.87 -23.99 -5.00
N LEU A 212 -58.75 -23.43 -4.19
CA LEU A 212 -59.92 -24.15 -3.71
C LEU A 212 -61.08 -24.00 -4.69
N GLU A 213 -61.82 -25.09 -4.89
CA GLU A 213 -63.13 -25.10 -5.54
C GLU A 213 -64.10 -24.13 -4.82
N HIS A 214 -65.29 -23.84 -5.36
CA HIS A 214 -66.33 -23.03 -4.71
C HIS A 214 -65.79 -21.75 -4.02
N GLN A 215 -64.79 -21.10 -4.62
CA GLN A 215 -64.21 -19.83 -4.20
C GLN A 215 -64.63 -18.74 -5.18
N LEU A 216 -64.90 -17.56 -4.64
CA LEU A 216 -65.36 -16.44 -5.44
C LEU A 216 -64.30 -16.03 -6.49
N PRO A 217 -64.73 -15.54 -7.67
CA PRO A 217 -63.86 -14.82 -8.60
C PRO A 217 -62.98 -13.78 -7.90
N GLY A 218 -61.70 -13.73 -8.27
CA GLY A 218 -60.69 -12.86 -7.66
C GLY A 218 -59.89 -13.49 -6.49
N THR A 219 -60.10 -14.77 -6.17
CA THR A 219 -59.37 -15.47 -5.09
C THR A 219 -57.94 -15.80 -5.50
N PHE A 220 -56.94 -15.45 -4.67
CA PHE A 220 -55.52 -15.74 -4.93
C PHE A 220 -55.22 -17.23 -5.09
N VAL A 221 -54.26 -17.56 -5.96
CA VAL A 221 -53.85 -18.93 -6.30
C VAL A 221 -52.36 -19.18 -6.09
N MET A 222 -51.53 -18.32 -6.68
CA MET A 222 -50.08 -18.25 -6.48
C MET A 222 -49.55 -16.98 -7.15
N GLN A 223 -48.36 -16.52 -6.75
CA GLN A 223 -47.62 -15.49 -7.47
C GLN A 223 -46.46 -16.14 -8.22
N VAL A 224 -46.21 -15.69 -9.45
CA VAL A 224 -44.97 -15.99 -10.17
C VAL A 224 -44.10 -14.75 -10.26
N HIS A 225 -42.79 -14.97 -10.32
CA HIS A 225 -41.82 -13.94 -10.64
C HIS A 225 -40.95 -14.42 -11.80
N ALA A 226 -40.74 -13.55 -12.76
CA ALA A 226 -39.72 -13.70 -13.79
C ALA A 226 -38.90 -12.41 -13.84
N ARG A 227 -37.61 -12.58 -14.08
CA ARG A 227 -36.66 -11.48 -14.23
C ARG A 227 -36.17 -11.48 -15.66
N ASP A 228 -36.27 -10.33 -16.33
CA ASP A 228 -35.48 -10.12 -17.53
C ASP A 228 -34.05 -9.67 -17.22
N ARG A 229 -33.19 -9.80 -18.22
CA ARG A 229 -31.78 -9.42 -18.14
C ARG A 229 -31.48 -8.13 -18.89
N ASP A 230 -32.34 -7.74 -19.84
CA ASP A 230 -32.23 -6.50 -20.64
C ASP A 230 -31.89 -5.27 -19.77
N GLY A 231 -31.15 -4.32 -20.33
CA GLY A 231 -30.58 -3.21 -19.57
C GLY A 231 -31.55 -2.08 -19.20
N THR A 232 -32.65 -1.87 -19.94
CA THR A 232 -33.53 -0.70 -19.83
C THR A 232 -35.01 -1.03 -19.88
N ALA A 233 -35.83 -0.11 -19.34
CA ALA A 233 -37.27 -0.13 -19.52
C ALA A 233 -37.65 0.48 -20.88
N PRO A 234 -38.55 -0.15 -21.67
CA PRO A 234 -39.49 -1.19 -21.26
C PRO A 234 -39.01 -2.64 -21.45
N ASN A 235 -37.85 -2.86 -22.08
CA ASN A 235 -37.37 -4.19 -22.49
C ASN A 235 -37.24 -5.14 -21.28
N ASN A 236 -36.75 -4.64 -20.14
CA ASN A 236 -36.68 -5.43 -18.90
C ASN A 236 -37.92 -5.38 -17.99
N VAL A 237 -38.99 -4.71 -18.42
CA VAL A 237 -40.23 -4.58 -17.63
C VAL A 237 -41.12 -5.79 -17.93
N VAL A 238 -40.84 -6.89 -17.21
CA VAL A 238 -41.59 -8.14 -17.31
C VAL A 238 -43.05 -7.94 -16.89
N SER A 239 -43.96 -8.13 -17.84
CA SER A 239 -45.38 -8.30 -17.57
C SER A 239 -45.75 -9.78 -17.52
N TYR A 240 -46.95 -10.08 -17.00
CA TYR A 240 -47.43 -11.45 -16.90
C TYR A 240 -48.86 -11.56 -17.43
N ARG A 241 -49.12 -12.56 -18.26
CA ARG A 241 -50.47 -12.98 -18.62
C ARG A 241 -50.60 -14.49 -18.69
N LEU A 242 -51.84 -14.96 -18.80
CA LEU A 242 -52.10 -16.38 -19.01
C LEU A 242 -52.26 -16.65 -20.51
N ARG A 243 -52.14 -17.91 -20.90
CA ARG A 243 -52.62 -18.38 -22.21
C ARG A 243 -54.14 -18.32 -22.22
N SER A 244 -54.77 -17.84 -23.30
CA SER A 244 -56.21 -17.52 -23.30
C SER A 244 -57.20 -18.67 -23.10
N SER A 245 -56.79 -19.93 -23.23
CA SER A 245 -57.58 -21.09 -22.78
C SER A 245 -57.73 -21.16 -21.25
N ASP A 246 -56.85 -20.48 -20.54
CA ASP A 246 -56.68 -20.49 -19.10
C ASP A 246 -57.19 -19.16 -18.48
N GLU A 247 -57.35 -18.10 -19.31
CA GLU A 247 -57.91 -16.77 -18.94
C GLU A 247 -59.43 -16.74 -18.72
N GLN A 248 -60.15 -17.80 -19.11
CA GLN A 248 -61.56 -18.00 -18.74
C GLN A 248 -61.68 -18.45 -17.26
N PHE A 249 -60.67 -19.18 -16.80
CA PHE A 249 -60.63 -19.85 -15.50
C PHE A 249 -59.97 -18.97 -14.46
N PHE A 250 -58.81 -18.42 -14.80
CA PHE A 250 -57.95 -17.61 -13.95
C PHE A 250 -57.71 -16.24 -14.58
N GLN A 251 -57.16 -15.32 -13.80
CA GLN A 251 -56.53 -14.10 -14.28
C GLN A 251 -55.23 -13.88 -13.53
N ILE A 252 -54.42 -12.93 -13.96
CA ILE A 252 -53.14 -12.62 -13.34
C ILE A 252 -52.95 -11.09 -13.32
N ASP A 253 -52.45 -10.56 -12.20
CA ASP A 253 -51.97 -9.17 -12.11
C ASP A 253 -50.77 -9.04 -13.04
N SER A 254 -50.88 -8.16 -14.04
CA SER A 254 -49.92 -8.07 -15.14
C SER A 254 -48.57 -7.49 -14.74
N GLU A 255 -48.47 -6.79 -13.62
CA GLU A 255 -47.20 -6.22 -13.12
C GLU A 255 -46.60 -7.10 -12.02
N LYS A 256 -47.45 -7.70 -11.17
CA LYS A 256 -47.01 -8.44 -9.97
C LYS A 256 -46.94 -9.95 -10.17
N GLY A 257 -47.46 -10.48 -11.27
CA GLY A 257 -47.51 -11.93 -11.53
C GLY A 257 -48.46 -12.70 -10.60
N ILE A 258 -49.40 -12.01 -9.95
CA ILE A 258 -50.32 -12.59 -8.96
C ILE A 258 -51.52 -13.25 -9.66
N ILE A 259 -51.57 -14.59 -9.65
CA ILE A 259 -52.67 -15.37 -10.23
C ILE A 259 -53.85 -15.40 -9.26
N THR A 260 -55.04 -15.08 -9.77
CA THR A 260 -56.33 -15.16 -9.05
C THR A 260 -57.36 -15.93 -9.89
N THR A 261 -58.45 -16.39 -9.28
CA THR A 261 -59.59 -17.00 -9.99
C THR A 261 -60.36 -15.98 -10.83
N ARG A 262 -61.08 -16.46 -11.86
CA ARG A 262 -62.06 -15.67 -12.63
C ARG A 262 -63.47 -16.24 -12.58
N GLU A 263 -63.60 -17.54 -12.45
CA GLU A 263 -64.87 -18.21 -12.14
C GLU A 263 -64.79 -18.98 -10.83
N GLU A 264 -65.95 -19.47 -10.38
CA GLU A 264 -66.05 -20.38 -9.25
C GLU A 264 -65.74 -21.81 -9.71
N PHE A 265 -64.53 -22.29 -9.41
CA PHE A 265 -64.07 -23.61 -9.83
C PHE A 265 -64.84 -24.75 -9.19
N ASP A 266 -65.17 -25.78 -9.96
CA ASP A 266 -65.59 -27.09 -9.46
C ASP A 266 -64.55 -28.16 -9.82
N ARG A 267 -63.96 -28.79 -8.79
CA ARG A 267 -62.95 -29.83 -8.94
C ARG A 267 -63.48 -31.05 -9.70
N GLN A 268 -64.78 -31.31 -9.59
CA GLN A 268 -65.46 -32.44 -10.19
C GLN A 268 -65.66 -32.24 -11.70
N THR A 269 -65.53 -30.99 -12.18
CA THR A 269 -65.45 -30.65 -13.60
C THR A 269 -63.99 -30.78 -14.11
N ASN A 270 -63.00 -30.22 -13.41
CA ASN A 270 -61.56 -30.51 -13.62
C ASN A 270 -60.78 -30.35 -12.31
N ASP A 271 -59.98 -31.35 -11.90
CA ASP A 271 -59.25 -31.31 -10.63
C ASP A 271 -57.85 -30.72 -10.69
N ALA A 272 -57.30 -30.56 -11.89
CA ALA A 272 -56.05 -29.84 -12.12
C ALA A 272 -56.01 -29.16 -13.49
N TYR A 273 -55.64 -27.88 -13.47
CA TYR A 273 -55.45 -27.04 -14.63
C TYR A 273 -53.94 -26.86 -14.83
N ILE A 274 -53.43 -27.29 -15.99
CA ILE A 274 -52.05 -26.97 -16.38
C ILE A 274 -52.06 -25.59 -17.03
N VAL A 275 -52.15 -24.58 -16.18
CA VAL A 275 -52.17 -23.16 -16.54
C VAL A 275 -50.80 -22.80 -17.12
N THR A 276 -50.79 -22.39 -18.39
CA THR A 276 -49.56 -21.93 -19.03
C THR A 276 -49.46 -20.42 -18.80
N VAL A 277 -48.58 -20.02 -17.89
CA VAL A 277 -48.30 -18.62 -17.62
C VAL A 277 -47.20 -18.14 -18.54
N ILE A 278 -47.39 -16.93 -19.03
CA ILE A 278 -46.57 -16.29 -20.03
C ILE A 278 -46.04 -15.02 -19.35
N ALA A 279 -44.78 -15.06 -18.92
CA ALA A 279 -44.06 -13.83 -18.63
C ALA A 279 -43.62 -13.30 -19.99
N GLU A 280 -44.05 -12.10 -20.30
CA GLU A 280 -43.64 -11.37 -21.50
C GLU A 280 -43.37 -9.92 -21.14
N ASP A 281 -42.26 -9.39 -21.63
CA ASP A 281 -41.85 -8.03 -21.35
C ASP A 281 -42.74 -6.98 -22.04
N SER A 282 -42.36 -5.71 -21.95
CA SER A 282 -43.16 -4.58 -22.39
C SER A 282 -42.77 -4.00 -23.78
N SER A 283 -41.85 -4.65 -24.51
CA SER A 283 -41.28 -4.19 -25.79
C SER A 283 -41.33 -5.26 -26.89
N PRO A 284 -41.40 -4.93 -28.19
CA PRO A 284 -41.38 -5.94 -29.26
C PRO A 284 -40.08 -6.77 -29.31
N SER A 285 -40.21 -8.10 -29.38
CA SER A 285 -39.10 -9.06 -29.45
C SER A 285 -38.20 -8.86 -30.66
N ALA A 286 -36.92 -8.68 -30.38
CA ALA A 286 -35.86 -8.65 -31.37
C ALA A 286 -35.24 -10.04 -31.63
N LEU A 287 -35.43 -11.02 -30.73
CA LEU A 287 -35.17 -12.44 -31.03
C LEU A 287 -36.07 -12.98 -32.15
N PHE A 288 -37.37 -12.68 -32.07
CA PHE A 288 -38.40 -13.30 -32.90
C PHE A 288 -38.92 -12.40 -34.04
N ASN A 289 -38.61 -11.10 -34.03
CA ASN A 289 -38.90 -10.14 -35.12
C ASN A 289 -40.36 -10.19 -35.63
N ASN A 290 -41.30 -10.42 -34.72
CA ASN A 290 -42.72 -10.66 -35.03
C ASN A 290 -43.67 -9.58 -34.50
N GLY A 291 -43.12 -8.51 -33.89
CA GLY A 291 -43.90 -7.40 -33.32
C GLY A 291 -44.60 -7.72 -32.00
N GLN A 292 -44.30 -8.84 -31.35
CA GLN A 292 -44.78 -9.20 -30.01
C GLN A 292 -43.61 -9.31 -29.03
N PRO A 293 -43.79 -9.09 -27.72
CA PRO A 293 -42.71 -9.23 -26.74
C PRO A 293 -42.12 -10.64 -26.66
N ASN A 294 -40.86 -10.69 -26.20
CA ASN A 294 -40.18 -11.90 -25.80
C ASN A 294 -41.02 -12.55 -24.70
N LYS A 295 -41.12 -13.88 -24.76
CA LYS A 295 -42.00 -14.58 -23.83
C LYS A 295 -41.51 -15.97 -23.49
N VAL A 296 -41.34 -16.21 -22.20
CA VAL A 296 -41.16 -17.55 -21.66
C VAL A 296 -42.53 -18.09 -21.24
N THR A 297 -42.78 -19.38 -21.49
CA THR A 297 -44.03 -20.02 -21.07
C THR A 297 -43.76 -21.07 -20.00
N GLN A 298 -43.94 -20.70 -18.72
CA GLN A 298 -43.87 -21.67 -17.65
C GLN A 298 -45.24 -22.35 -17.48
N ARG A 299 -45.25 -23.68 -17.62
CA ARG A 299 -46.44 -24.48 -17.33
C ARG A 299 -46.52 -24.69 -15.82
N LEU A 300 -47.53 -24.10 -15.20
CA LEU A 300 -47.84 -24.26 -13.78
C LEU A 300 -48.90 -25.35 -13.64
N LEU A 301 -48.74 -26.22 -12.64
CA LEU A 301 -49.82 -27.13 -12.25
C LEU A 301 -50.62 -26.49 -11.13
N ILE A 302 -51.74 -25.84 -11.47
CA ILE A 302 -52.71 -25.36 -10.49
C ILE A 302 -53.73 -26.48 -10.24
N ARG A 303 -53.72 -27.05 -9.03
CA ARG A 303 -54.73 -28.05 -8.64
C ARG A 303 -55.94 -27.35 -8.01
N VAL A 304 -57.13 -27.71 -8.45
CA VAL A 304 -58.35 -27.39 -7.71
C VAL A 304 -58.48 -28.43 -6.60
N VAL A 305 -58.33 -28.00 -5.36
CA VAL A 305 -58.57 -28.85 -4.18
C VAL A 305 -59.98 -28.56 -3.65
N PRO A 306 -60.68 -29.57 -3.13
CA PRO A 306 -62.12 -29.48 -2.96
C PRO A 306 -62.47 -28.51 -1.82
N ASN A 307 -63.58 -27.82 -1.99
CA ASN A 307 -64.11 -26.81 -1.09
C ASN A 307 -65.60 -27.02 -0.85
N GLU A 308 -65.92 -28.25 -0.47
CA GLU A 308 -65.81 -28.46 0.97
C GLU A 308 -65.97 -27.14 1.78
N ARG A 309 -67.15 -26.49 1.95
CA ARG A 309 -68.43 -26.99 2.52
C ARG A 309 -69.37 -27.19 1.29
N ARG A 310 -70.46 -27.97 1.28
CA ARG A 310 -71.71 -27.52 1.94
C ARG A 310 -72.95 -28.46 1.72
N ASN A 311 -73.24 -29.58 2.44
CA ASN A 311 -74.64 -30.15 2.66
C ASN A 311 -74.88 -30.85 4.09
N ASP A 312 -75.80 -31.61 4.74
CA ASP A 312 -76.94 -32.63 4.75
C ASP A 312 -76.87 -33.93 3.94
N TYR A 313 -77.39 -35.00 4.58
CA TYR A 313 -77.87 -36.28 4.06
C TYR A 313 -79.35 -36.59 4.40
N LYS A 314 -80.10 -35.71 5.07
CA LYS A 314 -80.01 -35.41 6.53
C LYS A 314 -79.04 -36.34 7.31
N PRO A 315 -77.82 -35.90 7.69
CA PRO A 315 -76.99 -36.68 8.57
C PRO A 315 -77.64 -36.72 9.95
N LYS A 316 -76.98 -37.44 10.83
CA LYS A 316 -76.41 -36.72 11.96
C LYS A 316 -74.90 -36.97 12.00
N PHE A 317 -74.11 -35.93 12.27
CA PHE A 317 -72.70 -36.11 12.66
C PHE A 317 -72.67 -36.90 13.98
N LYS A 318 -71.72 -37.82 14.12
CA LYS A 318 -71.73 -38.85 15.17
C LYS A 318 -71.42 -38.31 16.59
N ARG A 319 -70.91 -37.08 16.69
CA ARG A 319 -70.72 -36.30 17.94
C ARG A 319 -71.17 -34.86 17.71
N LYS A 320 -71.58 -34.16 18.77
CA LYS A 320 -72.11 -32.78 18.72
C LYS A 320 -71.05 -31.68 18.56
N ILE A 321 -69.80 -31.96 18.88
CA ILE A 321 -68.61 -31.14 18.67
C ILE A 321 -67.45 -32.12 18.45
N TYR A 322 -66.46 -31.74 17.63
CA TYR A 322 -65.12 -32.34 17.63
C TYR A 322 -64.11 -31.24 17.97
N ALA A 323 -63.02 -31.57 18.67
CA ALA A 323 -61.99 -30.61 19.04
C ALA A 323 -60.59 -31.18 18.84
N LEU A 324 -59.64 -30.31 18.55
CA LEU A 324 -58.20 -30.53 18.67
C LEU A 324 -57.60 -29.32 19.39
N ASP A 325 -56.93 -29.55 20.53
CA ASP A 325 -56.53 -28.48 21.44
C ASP A 325 -55.12 -27.91 21.18
N TYR A 326 -54.38 -28.48 20.21
CA TYR A 326 -53.09 -27.94 19.73
C TYR A 326 -52.80 -28.41 18.30
N LEU A 327 -52.33 -27.49 17.46
CA LEU A 327 -51.74 -27.73 16.14
C LEU A 327 -50.80 -26.55 15.85
N PRO A 328 -49.48 -26.75 15.67
CA PRO A 328 -48.58 -25.63 15.41
C PRO A 328 -48.93 -24.98 14.07
N GLU A 329 -48.74 -23.67 13.92
CA GLU A 329 -49.15 -23.00 12.67
C GLU A 329 -48.30 -23.41 11.46
N ASN A 330 -46.99 -23.61 11.67
CA ASN A 330 -46.09 -24.18 10.67
C ASN A 330 -46.40 -25.66 10.29
N ALA A 331 -47.52 -26.23 10.74
CA ALA A 331 -47.98 -27.58 10.41
C ALA A 331 -48.14 -27.76 8.89
N THR A 332 -47.16 -28.41 8.28
CA THR A 332 -47.08 -28.61 6.83
C THR A 332 -48.37 -29.19 6.21
N ILE A 333 -48.64 -28.77 4.97
CA ILE A 333 -49.86 -29.15 4.24
C ILE A 333 -50.03 -30.68 4.20
N ASN A 334 -51.27 -31.14 4.42
CA ASN A 334 -51.70 -32.52 4.63
C ASN A 334 -51.38 -33.12 6.02
N THR A 335 -50.84 -32.35 6.97
CA THR A 335 -50.83 -32.72 8.40
C THR A 335 -52.25 -33.06 8.86
N ARG A 336 -52.45 -34.25 9.42
CA ARG A 336 -53.78 -34.78 9.76
C ARG A 336 -54.25 -34.22 11.10
N VAL A 337 -55.40 -33.54 11.10
CA VAL A 337 -55.90 -32.75 12.23
C VAL A 337 -56.94 -33.55 13.02
N VAL A 338 -58.12 -33.81 12.44
CA VAL A 338 -59.18 -34.57 13.14
C VAL A 338 -60.18 -35.21 12.16
N LYS A 339 -60.57 -36.46 12.40
CA LYS A 339 -61.56 -37.15 11.57
C LYS A 339 -62.98 -37.00 12.13
N VAL A 340 -63.85 -36.31 11.39
CA VAL A 340 -65.29 -36.27 11.65
C VAL A 340 -66.00 -37.43 10.95
N THR A 341 -67.23 -37.76 11.35
CA THR A 341 -68.03 -38.80 10.69
C THR A 341 -69.51 -38.55 10.91
N ALA A 342 -70.33 -38.87 9.92
CA ALA A 342 -71.78 -38.72 9.89
C ALA A 342 -72.45 -39.91 9.17
N TYR A 343 -73.78 -40.01 9.20
CA TYR A 343 -74.55 -41.09 8.56
C TYR A 343 -75.89 -40.59 8.02
N SER A 344 -76.28 -41.05 6.82
CA SER A 344 -77.53 -40.68 6.15
C SER A 344 -78.76 -41.42 6.67
N GLN A 345 -79.94 -40.92 6.31
CA GLN A 345 -81.22 -41.61 6.50
C GLN A 345 -81.89 -42.02 5.18
N GLN A 346 -81.34 -41.66 4.02
CA GLN A 346 -81.86 -42.04 2.71
C GLN A 346 -81.13 -43.29 2.18
N LEU A 347 -81.86 -44.23 1.58
CA LEU A 347 -81.25 -45.42 0.97
C LEU A 347 -80.37 -45.02 -0.22
N ASN A 348 -79.19 -45.62 -0.30
CA ASN A 348 -78.20 -45.49 -1.38
C ASN A 348 -77.58 -44.08 -1.60
N SER A 349 -77.72 -43.13 -0.68
CA SER A 349 -76.98 -41.85 -0.76
C SER A 349 -75.48 -42.03 -0.44
N HIS A 350 -74.59 -41.44 -1.23
CA HIS A 350 -73.16 -41.28 -0.91
C HIS A 350 -72.90 -39.93 -0.21
N LEU A 351 -71.80 -39.84 0.54
CA LEU A 351 -71.68 -38.95 1.71
C LEU A 351 -70.45 -38.03 1.63
N LYS A 352 -70.58 -36.81 1.08
CA LYS A 352 -69.45 -35.90 0.77
C LYS A 352 -69.17 -34.86 1.89
N TYR A 353 -68.13 -35.06 2.69
CA TYR A 353 -67.70 -34.22 3.83
C TYR A 353 -67.02 -32.92 3.40
N SER A 354 -67.13 -31.84 4.19
CA SER A 354 -66.96 -30.49 3.62
C SER A 354 -66.60 -29.36 4.65
N ILE A 355 -65.78 -28.33 4.28
CA ILE A 355 -65.03 -27.33 5.13
C ILE A 355 -65.04 -25.71 5.04
N VAL A 356 -65.76 -24.89 4.21
CA VAL A 356 -65.72 -23.35 4.30
C VAL A 356 -66.07 -22.62 5.64
N LYS A 357 -67.31 -22.15 5.93
CA LYS A 357 -67.64 -21.13 6.98
C LYS A 357 -66.81 -21.17 8.28
N ASN A 358 -66.04 -20.11 8.55
CA ASN A 358 -65.04 -19.96 9.63
C ASN A 358 -63.70 -20.68 9.39
N ASN A 359 -63.42 -21.10 8.15
CA ASN A 359 -62.10 -21.53 7.66
C ASN A 359 -61.45 -20.34 6.95
N VAL A 360 -61.03 -19.33 7.71
CA VAL A 360 -60.38 -18.13 7.14
C VAL A 360 -59.10 -18.55 6.42
N ALA A 361 -58.74 -17.87 5.32
CA ALA A 361 -57.67 -18.24 4.39
C ALA A 361 -57.73 -19.71 3.85
N ASN A 362 -58.86 -20.40 4.09
CA ASN A 362 -59.07 -21.83 3.89
C ASN A 362 -57.90 -22.74 4.33
N VAL A 363 -57.37 -22.46 5.51
CA VAL A 363 -56.22 -23.14 6.11
C VAL A 363 -56.39 -24.64 6.30
N PHE A 364 -57.61 -25.13 6.54
CA PHE A 364 -57.93 -26.56 6.59
C PHE A 364 -58.62 -27.04 5.30
N LYS A 365 -58.45 -28.32 5.00
CA LYS A 365 -59.30 -29.12 4.10
C LYS A 365 -59.85 -30.29 4.87
N ILE A 366 -60.86 -30.95 4.34
CA ILE A 366 -61.24 -32.28 4.78
C ILE A 366 -60.82 -33.28 3.70
N ASP A 367 -61.34 -34.49 3.78
CA ASP A 367 -61.26 -35.48 2.73
C ASP A 367 -62.70 -35.84 2.43
N GLU A 368 -63.15 -35.48 1.24
CA GLU A 368 -64.56 -35.49 0.87
C GLU A 368 -65.26 -36.84 1.12
N ASN A 369 -64.56 -37.96 0.93
CA ASN A 369 -65.17 -39.29 1.03
C ASN A 369 -65.02 -39.93 2.41
N THR A 370 -64.06 -39.49 3.23
CA THR A 370 -63.77 -40.12 4.53
C THR A 370 -63.96 -39.22 5.75
N GLY A 371 -64.04 -37.89 5.57
CA GLY A 371 -64.25 -36.94 6.66
C GLY A 371 -62.99 -36.56 7.46
N LEU A 372 -61.78 -36.74 6.90
CA LEU A 372 -60.51 -36.45 7.58
C LEU A 372 -60.06 -34.99 7.40
N ILE A 373 -60.25 -34.15 8.42
CA ILE A 373 -59.70 -32.78 8.44
C ILE A 373 -58.18 -32.85 8.50
N SER A 374 -57.53 -32.12 7.60
CA SER A 374 -56.08 -31.98 7.50
C SER A 374 -55.73 -30.52 7.17
N VAL A 375 -54.50 -30.09 7.44
CA VAL A 375 -54.02 -28.77 6.97
C VAL A 375 -54.04 -28.76 5.44
N ASN A 376 -54.47 -27.65 4.86
CA ASN A 376 -54.54 -27.44 3.41
C ASN A 376 -53.60 -26.35 2.93
N ASN A 377 -53.45 -25.29 3.72
CA ASN A 377 -52.67 -24.13 3.39
C ASN A 377 -51.71 -23.80 4.54
N HIS A 378 -50.55 -23.24 4.22
CA HIS A 378 -49.56 -22.79 5.18
C HIS A 378 -49.93 -21.46 5.86
N LEU A 379 -51.00 -20.79 5.42
CA LEU A 379 -51.56 -19.58 6.05
C LEU A 379 -52.25 -19.82 7.41
N LEU A 380 -51.87 -20.89 8.13
CA LEU A 380 -52.14 -20.96 9.56
C LEU A 380 -51.24 -19.92 10.21
N ASP A 381 -51.86 -19.11 11.06
CA ASP A 381 -51.32 -17.87 11.62
C ASP A 381 -52.05 -17.71 12.96
N TYR A 382 -51.30 -17.77 14.06
CA TYR A 382 -51.81 -17.72 15.44
C TYR A 382 -52.15 -16.29 15.84
N GLU A 383 -51.30 -15.34 15.50
CA GLU A 383 -51.36 -13.91 15.82
C GLU A 383 -52.65 -13.29 15.24
N THR A 384 -53.03 -13.70 14.03
CA THR A 384 -54.29 -13.33 13.38
C THR A 384 -55.45 -14.19 13.87
N ILE A 385 -55.30 -15.52 14.01
CA ILE A 385 -56.38 -16.43 14.48
C ILE A 385 -55.87 -17.61 15.32
N PRO A 386 -55.84 -17.49 16.67
CA PRO A 386 -55.36 -18.58 17.53
C PRO A 386 -56.39 -19.71 17.71
N GLU A 387 -57.65 -19.53 17.29
CA GLU A 387 -58.69 -20.56 17.44
C GLU A 387 -59.75 -20.58 16.33
N TYR A 388 -59.66 -21.59 15.46
CA TYR A 388 -60.58 -21.84 14.35
C TYR A 388 -61.82 -22.63 14.79
N LYS A 389 -62.99 -21.96 14.80
CA LYS A 389 -64.31 -22.57 15.08
C LYS A 389 -65.04 -22.96 13.79
N LEU A 390 -64.50 -23.98 13.11
CA LEU A 390 -64.91 -24.52 11.80
C LEU A 390 -66.34 -25.11 11.75
N ILE A 391 -67.25 -24.59 10.92
CA ILE A 391 -68.65 -25.08 10.85
C ILE A 391 -68.92 -26.13 9.73
N VAL A 392 -68.25 -27.28 9.83
CA VAL A 392 -68.26 -28.49 8.96
C VAL A 392 -69.66 -28.92 8.46
N LYS A 393 -69.77 -29.34 7.19
CA LYS A 393 -71.01 -29.85 6.54
C LYS A 393 -70.72 -31.25 5.93
N ALA A 394 -71.72 -32.04 5.53
CA ALA A 394 -71.52 -33.21 4.67
C ALA A 394 -72.78 -33.61 3.85
N ASP A 395 -72.63 -33.91 2.54
CA ASP A 395 -73.66 -33.92 1.47
C ASP A 395 -74.19 -35.29 0.97
N ASP A 396 -75.47 -35.38 0.57
CA ASP A 396 -76.15 -36.45 -0.18
C ASP A 396 -76.55 -36.12 -1.64
N GLY A 397 -76.51 -34.85 -2.02
CA GLY A 397 -77.03 -34.28 -3.27
C GLY A 397 -78.43 -33.66 -3.16
N LEU A 398 -79.04 -33.57 -1.96
CA LEU A 398 -80.43 -33.14 -1.76
C LEU A 398 -80.65 -32.14 -0.60
N SER A 399 -79.78 -32.01 0.41
CA SER A 399 -80.15 -31.27 1.64
C SER A 399 -78.96 -30.66 2.43
N TYR A 400 -79.12 -29.81 3.49
CA TYR A 400 -77.96 -29.11 4.14
C TYR A 400 -77.76 -28.90 5.70
N ASN A 401 -76.62 -29.34 6.32
CA ASN A 401 -76.40 -29.55 7.79
C ASN A 401 -75.07 -29.04 8.42
N THR A 402 -75.07 -28.12 9.39
CA THR A 402 -73.83 -27.46 9.89
C THR A 402 -73.39 -27.88 11.32
N MET A 403 -72.14 -28.34 11.47
CA MET A 403 -71.53 -28.90 12.69
C MET A 403 -70.24 -28.15 13.08
N THR A 404 -70.05 -27.76 14.34
CA THR A 404 -68.82 -27.05 14.77
C THR A 404 -67.70 -28.01 15.16
N VAL A 405 -66.51 -27.78 14.60
CA VAL A 405 -65.22 -28.32 15.01
C VAL A 405 -64.37 -27.18 15.56
N ARG A 406 -63.67 -27.40 16.67
CA ARG A 406 -62.79 -26.41 17.30
C ARG A 406 -61.34 -26.85 17.12
N ILE A 407 -60.50 -26.02 16.51
CA ILE A 407 -59.06 -26.27 16.42
C ILE A 407 -58.37 -25.07 17.04
N ARG A 408 -57.44 -25.32 17.96
CA ARG A 408 -56.54 -24.32 18.50
C ARG A 408 -55.21 -24.39 17.78
N ILE A 409 -54.72 -23.23 17.38
CA ILE A 409 -53.39 -23.09 16.80
C ILE A 409 -52.39 -22.99 17.95
N GLY A 410 -51.18 -23.48 17.73
CA GLY A 410 -50.04 -23.26 18.61
C GLY A 410 -49.08 -22.31 17.93
N ASN A 411 -48.80 -21.19 18.61
CA ASN A 411 -47.79 -20.20 18.26
C ASN A 411 -46.42 -20.84 17.98
N VAL A 412 -45.74 -20.31 16.97
CA VAL A 412 -44.38 -20.63 16.52
C VAL A 412 -43.75 -19.31 16.08
N ASN A 413 -42.48 -19.08 16.42
CA ASN A 413 -41.68 -17.97 15.91
C ASN A 413 -41.74 -17.88 14.37
N ASP A 414 -42.50 -16.88 13.90
CA ASP A 414 -42.96 -16.66 12.54
C ASP A 414 -42.78 -15.20 12.09
N ASN A 415 -42.92 -14.22 13.00
CA ASN A 415 -42.66 -12.82 12.70
C ASN A 415 -41.30 -12.35 13.23
N ALA A 416 -40.59 -11.54 12.45
CA ALA A 416 -39.43 -10.80 12.95
C ALA A 416 -39.86 -9.56 13.78
N PRO A 417 -39.02 -9.07 14.72
CA PRO A 417 -39.31 -7.90 15.54
C PRO A 417 -39.64 -6.63 14.75
N LYS A 418 -40.47 -5.74 15.32
CA LYS A 418 -40.93 -4.50 14.69
C LYS A 418 -40.56 -3.28 15.54
N PHE A 419 -39.69 -2.42 15.01
CA PHE A 419 -39.24 -1.17 15.63
C PHE A 419 -40.34 -0.09 15.63
N MET A 420 -40.29 0.82 16.62
CA MET A 420 -40.99 2.10 16.60
C MET A 420 -40.11 3.20 15.94
N ASN A 421 -40.70 4.37 15.65
CA ASN A 421 -40.04 5.43 14.84
C ASN A 421 -38.69 5.92 15.43
N LEU A 422 -37.61 5.84 14.64
CA LEU A 422 -36.23 6.14 15.04
C LEU A 422 -35.70 7.49 14.47
N ASN A 423 -36.19 8.63 14.98
CA ASN A 423 -35.65 9.95 14.65
C ASN A 423 -35.29 10.71 15.94
N VAL A 424 -34.13 11.37 15.97
CA VAL A 424 -33.66 12.20 17.09
C VAL A 424 -32.92 13.45 16.60
N THR A 425 -32.93 14.50 17.42
CA THR A 425 -32.13 15.71 17.23
C THR A 425 -31.33 15.99 18.50
N ILE A 426 -30.02 16.21 18.37
CA ILE A 426 -29.07 16.48 19.48
C ILE A 426 -28.05 17.55 19.05
N PRO A 427 -27.41 18.30 19.97
CA PRO A 427 -26.24 19.10 19.64
C PRO A 427 -25.07 18.20 19.23
N GLU A 428 -24.29 18.64 18.25
CA GLU A 428 -23.00 18.00 17.93
C GLU A 428 -21.98 18.15 19.06
N GLU A 429 -20.87 17.39 18.96
CA GLU A 429 -19.79 17.29 19.95
C GLU A 429 -20.20 17.09 21.42
N THR A 430 -21.48 16.74 21.65
CA THR A 430 -22.02 16.39 22.96
C THR A 430 -22.40 14.91 23.03
N VAL A 431 -22.25 14.33 24.22
CA VAL A 431 -22.87 13.06 24.58
C VAL A 431 -24.00 13.35 25.57
N PRO A 432 -25.28 13.36 25.14
CA PRO A 432 -26.39 13.72 26.01
C PRO A 432 -26.49 12.79 27.23
N PRO A 433 -26.68 13.33 28.46
CA PRO A 433 -26.73 12.53 29.68
C PRO A 433 -28.09 11.84 29.86
N GLY A 434 -28.42 10.90 28.97
CA GLY A 434 -29.68 10.16 28.99
C GLY A 434 -29.97 9.40 27.70
N CYS A 435 -31.18 8.88 27.62
CA CYS A 435 -31.72 8.24 26.43
C CYS A 435 -31.83 9.25 25.28
N ILE A 436 -31.17 9.03 24.15
CA ILE A 436 -31.33 9.90 22.96
C ILE A 436 -32.60 9.53 22.19
N ALA A 437 -32.90 8.23 22.07
CA ALA A 437 -34.04 7.72 21.34
C ALA A 437 -34.56 6.42 21.97
N ASN A 438 -35.84 6.10 21.75
CA ASN A 438 -36.38 4.79 22.10
C ASN A 438 -36.41 3.92 20.83
N GLY A 439 -35.45 3.00 20.74
CA GLY A 439 -35.35 1.99 19.70
C GLY A 439 -35.94 0.63 20.07
N MET A 440 -36.84 0.59 21.06
CA MET A 440 -37.58 -0.62 21.40
C MET A 440 -38.32 -1.17 20.17
N ALA A 441 -37.98 -2.41 19.81
CA ALA A 441 -38.79 -3.26 18.97
C ALA A 441 -39.69 -4.15 19.84
N TYR A 442 -40.76 -4.65 19.24
CA TYR A 442 -41.63 -5.67 19.83
C TYR A 442 -41.76 -6.88 18.91
N ASP A 443 -41.98 -8.04 19.50
CA ASP A 443 -42.17 -9.29 18.79
C ASP A 443 -43.68 -9.48 18.56
N PRO A 444 -44.15 -9.57 17.30
CA PRO A 444 -45.56 -9.79 17.01
C PRO A 444 -46.11 -11.12 17.55
N ASP A 445 -45.24 -12.11 17.75
CA ASP A 445 -45.61 -13.46 18.18
C ASP A 445 -45.84 -13.54 19.71
N ILE A 446 -45.90 -12.40 20.40
CA ILE A 446 -46.11 -12.30 21.84
C ILE A 446 -47.36 -11.44 22.12
N GLU A 447 -48.39 -12.06 22.72
CA GLU A 447 -49.77 -11.53 22.85
C GLU A 447 -49.88 -10.11 23.42
N ASN A 448 -48.91 -9.65 24.22
CA ASN A 448 -48.82 -8.24 24.66
C ASN A 448 -47.40 -7.83 25.13
N PHE A 449 -47.19 -6.51 25.16
CA PHE A 449 -45.95 -5.84 25.56
C PHE A 449 -45.56 -5.99 27.05
N GLU A 450 -46.44 -6.49 27.92
CA GLU A 450 -46.10 -6.71 29.35
C GLU A 450 -45.35 -8.05 29.56
N ILE A 451 -45.33 -8.92 28.55
CA ILE A 451 -44.56 -10.16 28.53
C ILE A 451 -43.14 -9.87 27.99
N PRO A 452 -42.06 -10.37 28.63
CA PRO A 452 -40.69 -10.16 28.16
C PRO A 452 -40.51 -10.61 26.71
N GLN A 453 -40.15 -9.68 25.83
CA GLN A 453 -40.17 -9.87 24.38
C GLN A 453 -39.05 -10.79 23.84
N GLY A 454 -38.01 -11.08 24.64
CA GLY A 454 -36.89 -11.91 24.23
C GLY A 454 -36.02 -11.32 23.11
N ILE A 455 -36.20 -10.03 22.76
CA ILE A 455 -35.44 -9.37 21.70
C ILE A 455 -34.04 -9.02 22.22
N LYS A 456 -33.03 -9.34 21.42
CA LYS A 456 -31.65 -8.87 21.57
C LYS A 456 -31.35 -7.92 20.42
N TYR A 457 -30.81 -6.74 20.72
CA TYR A 457 -30.37 -5.77 19.73
C TYR A 457 -28.88 -5.92 19.41
N THR A 458 -28.49 -5.54 18.19
CA THR A 458 -27.11 -5.45 17.72
C THR A 458 -26.97 -4.32 16.70
N PHE A 459 -25.83 -3.64 16.70
CA PHE A 459 -25.44 -2.72 15.62
C PHE A 459 -24.55 -3.45 14.61
N LYS A 460 -24.17 -2.78 13.52
CA LYS A 460 -23.01 -3.24 12.75
C LYS A 460 -21.73 -3.02 13.56
N LYS A 461 -20.69 -3.81 13.29
CA LYS A 461 -19.37 -3.69 13.92
C LYS A 461 -18.69 -2.31 13.76
N GLU A 462 -19.06 -1.54 12.74
CA GLU A 462 -18.61 -0.16 12.54
C GLU A 462 -19.33 0.86 13.45
N ASP A 463 -20.57 0.55 13.85
CA ASP A 463 -21.45 1.41 14.65
C ASP A 463 -21.43 1.05 16.16
N GLU A 464 -21.02 -0.18 16.53
CA GLU A 464 -20.86 -0.67 17.93
C GLU A 464 -19.96 0.24 18.80
N ASP A 465 -19.06 0.98 18.16
CA ASP A 465 -18.10 1.88 18.79
C ASP A 465 -18.65 3.32 18.97
N LEU A 466 -19.87 3.60 18.48
CA LEU A 466 -20.53 4.92 18.50
C LEU A 466 -21.77 4.94 19.39
N LEU A 467 -22.60 3.90 19.38
CA LEU A 467 -23.83 3.81 20.18
C LEU A 467 -23.97 2.47 20.91
N THR A 468 -24.77 2.48 21.97
CA THR A 468 -25.31 1.27 22.59
C THR A 468 -26.82 1.38 22.80
N ILE A 469 -27.46 0.25 23.06
CA ILE A 469 -28.90 0.15 23.34
C ILE A 469 -29.10 -0.84 24.48
N ASP A 470 -29.95 -0.52 25.45
CA ASP A 470 -30.23 -1.39 26.59
C ASP A 470 -31.38 -2.38 26.32
N ASP A 471 -31.60 -3.31 27.25
CA ASP A 471 -32.68 -4.31 27.17
C ASP A 471 -34.10 -3.69 27.18
N ASN A 472 -34.23 -2.40 27.52
CA ASN A 472 -35.49 -1.64 27.46
C ASN A 472 -35.69 -0.95 26.10
N GLY A 473 -34.73 -1.07 25.17
CA GLY A 473 -34.71 -0.39 23.88
C GLY A 473 -34.22 1.06 23.95
N CYS A 474 -33.66 1.51 25.07
CA CYS A 474 -33.16 2.88 25.20
C CYS A 474 -31.78 3.03 24.53
N LEU A 475 -31.67 3.94 23.56
CA LEU A 475 -30.45 4.26 22.83
C LEU A 475 -29.60 5.30 23.57
N TRP A 476 -28.31 5.02 23.67
CA TRP A 476 -27.30 5.87 24.29
C TRP A 476 -26.17 6.13 23.29
N LEU A 477 -25.77 7.39 23.20
CA LEU A 477 -24.57 7.79 22.47
C LEU A 477 -23.33 7.51 23.33
N LEU A 478 -22.27 6.95 22.75
CA LEU A 478 -21.02 6.60 23.45
C LEU A 478 -19.87 7.59 23.16
N LYS A 479 -19.87 8.20 21.97
CA LYS A 479 -18.90 9.18 21.51
C LYS A 479 -19.64 10.37 20.89
N PRO A 480 -19.08 11.59 20.95
CA PRO A 480 -19.63 12.72 20.20
C PRO A 480 -19.74 12.41 18.70
N LEU A 481 -20.58 13.19 18.01
CA LEU A 481 -20.73 13.18 16.56
C LEU A 481 -20.57 14.61 16.04
N ASP A 482 -19.84 14.72 14.93
CA ASP A 482 -19.43 15.92 14.21
C ASP A 482 -20.45 16.25 13.09
N ARG A 483 -20.85 17.52 12.93
CA ARG A 483 -21.75 17.99 11.86
C ARG A 483 -21.03 18.36 10.57
N ASP A 484 -19.74 18.70 10.64
CA ASP A 484 -19.11 19.62 9.70
C ASP A 484 -18.01 19.05 8.78
N PRO A 485 -17.74 19.70 7.63
CA PRO A 485 -16.78 19.20 6.67
C PRO A 485 -15.33 19.24 7.21
N PRO A 486 -14.47 18.28 6.84
CA PRO A 486 -14.66 17.29 5.77
C PRO A 486 -15.08 15.89 6.25
N TYR A 487 -15.32 15.68 7.56
CA TYR A 487 -15.52 14.34 8.15
C TYR A 487 -16.86 14.14 8.87
N GLY A 488 -17.49 15.21 9.36
CA GLY A 488 -18.82 15.21 9.96
C GLY A 488 -19.96 15.19 8.96
N SER A 489 -21.18 15.18 9.50
CA SER A 489 -22.43 15.25 8.73
C SER A 489 -23.60 15.75 9.57
N LYS A 490 -24.37 16.70 9.02
CA LYS A 490 -25.65 17.16 9.60
C LYS A 490 -26.72 16.06 9.77
N LEU A 491 -26.56 14.93 9.09
CA LEU A 491 -27.42 13.75 9.23
C LEU A 491 -26.58 12.48 9.30
N TRP A 492 -26.64 11.79 10.44
CA TRP A 492 -26.07 10.46 10.63
C TRP A 492 -27.18 9.40 10.53
N GLN A 493 -26.94 8.33 9.77
CA GLN A 493 -27.91 7.26 9.49
C GLN A 493 -27.35 5.89 9.88
N ILE A 494 -27.79 5.38 11.04
CA ILE A 494 -27.16 4.23 11.70
C ILE A 494 -28.12 3.02 11.70
N SER A 495 -27.60 1.82 11.38
CA SER A 495 -28.40 0.60 11.26
C SER A 495 -28.49 -0.17 12.57
N ILE A 496 -29.70 -0.34 13.09
CA ILE A 496 -29.99 -1.13 14.30
C ILE A 496 -30.71 -2.40 13.90
N THR A 497 -30.18 -3.55 14.30
CA THR A 497 -30.81 -4.87 14.11
C THR A 497 -31.39 -5.36 15.44
N ALA A 498 -32.60 -5.92 15.40
CA ALA A 498 -33.28 -6.55 16.52
C ALA A 498 -33.56 -8.01 16.18
N THR A 499 -33.22 -8.94 17.08
CA THR A 499 -33.33 -10.38 16.86
C THR A 499 -34.02 -11.07 18.04
N ASP A 500 -35.08 -11.83 17.78
CA ASP A 500 -35.86 -12.55 18.79
C ASP A 500 -35.16 -13.82 19.33
N GLU A 501 -35.87 -14.60 20.16
CA GLU A 501 -35.37 -15.80 20.86
C GLU A 501 -34.06 -15.60 21.67
N ASN A 502 -33.84 -14.37 22.15
CA ASN A 502 -32.62 -13.88 22.81
C ASN A 502 -31.41 -13.82 21.86
N GLY A 503 -31.65 -13.40 20.62
CA GLY A 503 -30.65 -13.28 19.56
C GLY A 503 -30.37 -14.60 18.83
N LYS A 504 -31.41 -15.36 18.49
CA LYS A 504 -31.29 -16.70 17.87
C LYS A 504 -32.35 -17.07 16.82
N GLY A 505 -33.51 -16.40 16.82
CA GLY A 505 -34.54 -16.64 15.81
C GLY A 505 -34.41 -15.64 14.66
N LYS A 506 -35.45 -14.86 14.39
CA LYS A 506 -35.52 -13.96 13.23
C LYS A 506 -34.97 -12.58 13.56
N ASP A 507 -34.56 -11.86 12.54
CA ASP A 507 -34.00 -10.52 12.65
C ASP A 507 -34.73 -9.50 11.77
N ALA A 508 -34.77 -8.26 12.26
CA ALA A 508 -35.25 -7.10 11.53
C ALA A 508 -34.25 -5.95 11.72
N THR A 509 -34.12 -5.08 10.73
CA THR A 509 -33.21 -3.93 10.78
C THR A 509 -33.94 -2.63 10.45
N ALA A 510 -33.65 -1.56 11.19
CA ALA A 510 -34.19 -0.23 11.00
C ALA A 510 -33.08 0.84 11.08
N THR A 511 -33.31 2.00 10.46
CA THR A 511 -32.35 3.11 10.43
C THR A 511 -32.71 4.17 11.45
N LEU A 512 -31.79 4.47 12.36
CA LEU A 512 -31.83 5.64 13.23
C LEU A 512 -31.31 6.86 12.47
N ASN A 513 -32.13 7.91 12.39
CA ASN A 513 -31.72 9.22 11.89
C ASN A 513 -31.36 10.13 13.06
N ILE A 514 -30.09 10.48 13.19
CA ILE A 514 -29.59 11.49 14.14
C ILE A 514 -29.35 12.78 13.35
N ILE A 515 -30.11 13.82 13.67
CA ILE A 515 -29.92 15.17 13.12
C ILE A 515 -29.11 15.97 14.13
N LEU A 516 -27.99 16.53 13.70
CA LEU A 516 -27.15 17.35 14.57
C LEU A 516 -27.58 18.82 14.55
N GLN A 517 -27.45 19.48 15.71
CA GLN A 517 -27.62 20.91 15.87
C GLN A 517 -26.26 21.59 15.98
N ASP A 518 -26.07 22.55 15.09
CA ASP A 518 -24.96 23.50 14.99
C ASP A 518 -24.60 24.14 16.35
N ILE A 519 -23.32 24.06 16.70
CA ILE A 519 -22.69 24.83 17.80
C ILE A 519 -21.61 25.76 17.23
N ASN A 520 -20.95 26.54 18.09
CA ASN A 520 -19.78 27.34 17.71
C ASN A 520 -18.52 26.67 18.27
N ASP A 521 -17.93 25.75 17.51
CA ASP A 521 -16.68 25.06 17.87
C ASP A 521 -15.62 25.07 16.76
N ASN A 522 -15.96 25.53 15.55
CA ASN A 522 -14.97 25.94 14.56
C ASN A 522 -14.53 27.40 14.78
N ALA A 523 -13.56 27.85 14.00
CA ALA A 523 -13.07 29.22 14.02
C ALA A 523 -12.74 29.71 12.60
N PRO A 524 -12.97 30.99 12.29
CA PRO A 524 -12.92 31.47 10.92
C PRO A 524 -11.49 31.68 10.41
N TYR A 525 -11.21 31.16 9.21
CA TYR A 525 -9.89 31.16 8.57
C TYR A 525 -9.84 32.05 7.32
N LEU A 526 -8.68 32.61 6.99
CA LEU A 526 -8.55 33.64 5.94
C LEU A 526 -8.41 33.04 4.54
N THR A 527 -9.47 33.19 3.73
CA THR A 527 -9.57 32.75 2.33
C THR A 527 -9.06 33.76 1.31
N THR A 528 -8.63 34.94 1.75
CA THR A 528 -8.05 35.98 0.89
C THR A 528 -6.90 35.42 0.05
N PRO A 529 -6.83 35.68 -1.27
CA PRO A 529 -5.78 35.16 -2.13
C PRO A 529 -4.37 35.57 -1.64
N LYS A 530 -3.41 34.65 -1.79
CA LYS A 530 -2.02 34.78 -1.31
C LYS A 530 -1.03 34.29 -2.38
N PRO A 531 0.14 34.93 -2.55
CA PRO A 531 0.57 36.18 -1.91
C PRO A 531 -0.23 37.40 -2.41
N VAL A 532 -0.09 38.51 -1.70
CA VAL A 532 -0.63 39.82 -2.08
C VAL A 532 0.54 40.74 -2.44
N VAL A 533 0.61 41.20 -3.69
CA VAL A 533 1.73 42.04 -4.18
C VAL A 533 1.44 43.53 -3.97
N TRP A 534 2.40 44.25 -3.40
CA TRP A 534 2.38 45.70 -3.24
C TRP A 534 3.69 46.30 -3.74
N SER A 535 3.65 47.06 -4.84
CA SER A 535 4.83 47.76 -5.38
C SER A 535 5.57 48.56 -4.31
N GLU A 536 6.90 48.49 -4.31
CA GLU A 536 7.74 49.36 -3.49
C GLU A 536 7.64 50.83 -3.92
N ASN A 537 8.27 51.72 -3.15
CA ASN A 537 8.25 53.18 -3.31
C ASN A 537 6.84 53.84 -3.29
N ARG A 538 5.77 53.04 -3.36
CA ARG A 538 4.36 53.44 -3.41
C ARG A 538 3.88 54.04 -2.10
N LEU A 539 3.15 55.16 -2.21
CA LEU A 539 2.55 55.87 -1.07
C LEU A 539 1.53 55.00 -0.30
N PRO A 540 1.40 55.18 1.03
CA PRO A 540 0.44 54.47 1.89
C PRO A 540 -1.01 54.47 1.36
N GLY A 541 -1.72 53.35 1.54
CA GLY A 541 -3.11 53.18 1.09
C GLY A 541 -3.62 51.73 1.20
N MET A 542 -4.84 51.48 0.71
CA MET A 542 -5.46 50.15 0.74
C MET A 542 -4.71 49.15 -0.16
N ILE A 543 -4.37 47.99 0.39
CA ILE A 543 -3.65 46.89 -0.26
C ILE A 543 -4.64 45.90 -0.87
N ILE A 544 -5.51 45.30 -0.05
CA ILE A 544 -6.47 44.28 -0.45
C ILE A 544 -7.67 44.24 0.48
N LYS A 545 -8.78 43.68 -0.01
CA LYS A 545 -9.95 43.31 0.79
C LYS A 545 -9.79 41.92 1.39
N LEU A 546 -10.08 41.78 2.69
CA LEU A 546 -10.05 40.55 3.45
C LEU A 546 -11.35 39.74 3.31
N THR A 547 -11.21 38.42 3.36
CA THR A 547 -12.28 37.42 3.24
C THR A 547 -11.92 36.21 4.11
N ALA A 548 -12.93 35.61 4.71
CA ALA A 548 -12.81 34.41 5.53
C ALA A 548 -13.95 33.44 5.23
N GLU A 549 -13.75 32.19 5.62
CA GLU A 549 -14.77 31.13 5.67
C GLU A 549 -14.76 30.50 7.06
N ASP A 550 -15.87 29.84 7.38
CA ASP A 550 -16.10 29.09 8.60
C ASP A 550 -16.94 27.85 8.25
N ALA A 551 -16.95 26.82 9.10
CA ALA A 551 -17.77 25.63 8.89
C ALA A 551 -19.18 25.78 9.50
N ASP A 552 -19.29 26.53 10.60
CA ASP A 552 -20.52 26.74 11.35
C ASP A 552 -21.57 27.54 10.54
N GLU A 553 -22.86 27.39 10.86
CA GLU A 553 -23.94 28.14 10.20
C GLU A 553 -23.85 29.66 10.46
N GLU A 554 -24.55 30.48 9.65
CA GLU A 554 -24.58 31.97 9.72
C GLU A 554 -25.04 32.57 11.07
N GLN A 555 -25.33 31.74 12.07
CA GLN A 555 -25.67 32.15 13.44
C GLN A 555 -24.47 32.07 14.41
N ASN A 556 -23.39 31.41 13.98
CA ASN A 556 -22.17 31.15 14.72
C ASN A 556 -20.97 31.70 13.91
N GLY A 557 -20.82 31.29 12.64
CA GLY A 557 -19.79 31.79 11.72
C GLY A 557 -19.99 33.26 11.26
N ALA A 558 -20.22 33.49 9.96
CA ALA A 558 -20.30 34.83 9.39
C ALA A 558 -21.49 35.67 9.93
N PRO A 559 -21.36 37.00 10.16
CA PRO A 559 -20.35 37.91 9.62
C PRO A 559 -19.10 38.14 10.50
N PHE A 560 -17.93 38.12 9.85
CA PHE A 560 -16.63 38.19 10.52
C PHE A 560 -16.15 39.60 10.87
N VAL A 561 -15.33 39.70 11.93
CA VAL A 561 -14.60 40.91 12.32
C VAL A 561 -13.09 40.68 12.17
N TYR A 562 -12.44 41.51 11.35
CA TYR A 562 -10.99 41.41 11.07
C TYR A 562 -10.17 42.39 11.91
N SER A 563 -8.95 41.99 12.25
CA SER A 563 -7.94 42.82 12.92
C SER A 563 -6.53 42.31 12.62
N ILE A 564 -5.50 43.14 12.86
CA ILE A 564 -4.13 42.60 13.03
C ILE A 564 -4.05 42.02 14.44
N ASP A 565 -3.44 40.85 14.57
CA ASP A 565 -3.23 40.20 15.87
C ASP A 565 -2.59 41.17 16.92
N PRO A 566 -3.17 41.31 18.12
CA PRO A 566 -2.57 42.07 19.21
C PRO A 566 -1.14 41.66 19.59
N GLU A 567 -0.74 40.40 19.41
CA GLU A 567 0.62 39.92 19.74
C GLU A 567 1.65 40.12 18.61
N ALA A 568 1.20 40.47 17.40
CA ALA A 568 2.02 40.67 16.20
C ALA A 568 3.26 41.57 16.44
N PRO A 569 4.38 41.38 15.72
CA PRO A 569 5.57 42.22 15.87
C PRO A 569 5.27 43.72 15.75
N LEU A 570 5.96 44.55 16.55
CA LEU A 570 5.76 46.01 16.55
C LEU A 570 5.95 46.62 15.15
N GLU A 571 6.88 46.07 14.36
CA GLU A 571 7.09 46.41 12.95
C GLU A 571 5.82 46.24 12.11
N ILE A 572 5.15 45.08 12.18
CA ILE A 572 3.91 44.83 11.43
C ILE A 572 2.83 45.86 11.82
N LYS A 573 2.68 46.12 13.12
CA LYS A 573 1.71 47.10 13.66
C LYS A 573 2.09 48.57 13.42
N GLN A 574 3.26 48.83 12.83
CA GLN A 574 3.70 50.15 12.36
C GLN A 574 3.64 50.28 10.83
N ARG A 575 3.79 49.17 10.09
CA ARG A 575 3.76 49.15 8.62
C ARG A 575 2.36 48.88 8.04
N PHE A 576 1.44 48.25 8.79
CA PHE A 576 0.11 47.83 8.32
C PHE A 576 -1.03 48.19 9.30
N GLN A 577 -2.25 48.33 8.79
CA GLN A 577 -3.50 48.48 9.56
C GLN A 577 -4.66 47.75 8.88
N VAL A 578 -5.56 47.14 9.67
CA VAL A 578 -6.87 46.67 9.19
C VAL A 578 -7.95 47.70 9.51
N VAL A 579 -8.83 47.99 8.55
CA VAL A 579 -9.95 48.93 8.66
C VAL A 579 -11.21 48.26 8.10
N GLY A 580 -12.11 47.82 8.99
CA GLY A 580 -13.27 47.03 8.58
C GLY A 580 -12.83 45.67 8.02
N ASP A 581 -13.08 45.46 6.73
CA ASP A 581 -12.64 44.28 5.97
C ASP A 581 -11.54 44.62 4.92
N GLU A 582 -10.80 45.72 5.11
CA GLU A 582 -9.66 46.10 4.24
C GLU A 582 -8.31 46.10 5.01
N LEU A 583 -7.23 45.64 4.35
CA LEU A 583 -5.85 45.83 4.82
C LEU A 583 -5.21 47.04 4.13
N HIS A 584 -4.54 47.89 4.89
CA HIS A 584 -3.90 49.14 4.45
C HIS A 584 -2.42 49.17 4.81
N ALA A 585 -1.60 49.71 3.91
CA ALA A 585 -0.21 50.11 4.14
C ALA A 585 -0.16 51.45 4.87
N LEU A 586 0.70 51.57 5.89
CA LEU A 586 0.95 52.81 6.65
C LEU A 586 2.25 53.52 6.26
N THR A 587 3.15 52.82 5.54
CA THR A 587 4.47 53.32 5.10
C THR A 587 4.66 53.07 3.60
N GLN A 588 5.63 53.76 3.00
CA GLN A 588 6.29 53.27 1.79
C GLN A 588 7.15 52.06 2.16
N PHE A 589 7.30 51.13 1.22
CA PHE A 589 8.17 49.96 1.34
C PHE A 589 9.33 50.08 0.34
N ASP A 590 10.38 49.32 0.61
CA ASP A 590 11.70 49.32 -0.02
C ASP A 590 12.08 47.83 -0.12
N ARG A 591 12.30 47.31 -1.32
CA ARG A 591 12.42 45.87 -1.58
C ARG A 591 13.77 45.33 -1.06
N GLU A 592 14.81 46.15 -1.12
CA GLU A 592 16.17 45.82 -0.71
C GLU A 592 16.34 45.76 0.82
N ASP A 593 15.58 46.56 1.59
CA ASP A 593 15.36 46.33 3.02
C ASP A 593 14.66 44.99 3.24
N ARG A 594 13.51 44.76 2.57
CA ARG A 594 12.72 43.55 2.78
C ARG A 594 11.63 43.25 1.73
N LYS A 595 11.82 42.14 1.02
CA LYS A 595 10.94 41.61 -0.04
C LYS A 595 9.59 41.07 0.41
N GLU A 596 9.43 40.58 1.64
CA GLU A 596 8.12 40.09 2.12
C GLU A 596 7.83 40.27 3.62
N TYR A 597 6.53 40.31 3.93
CA TYR A 597 5.96 40.45 5.27
C TYR A 597 4.86 39.42 5.49
N GLN A 598 5.01 38.63 6.55
CA GLN A 598 3.98 37.70 7.02
C GLN A 598 3.11 38.43 8.05
N VAL A 599 1.90 38.82 7.66
CA VAL A 599 0.98 39.64 8.47
C VAL A 599 -0.05 38.72 9.16
N PRO A 600 -0.02 38.57 10.50
CA PRO A 600 -1.04 37.81 11.22
C PRO A 600 -2.37 38.59 11.27
N ILE A 601 -3.37 38.11 10.53
CA ILE A 601 -4.74 38.61 10.55
C ILE A 601 -5.54 37.78 11.54
N LYS A 602 -6.01 38.41 12.61
CA LYS A 602 -6.95 37.82 13.55
C LYS A 602 -8.38 38.03 13.03
N ILE A 603 -9.11 36.94 12.86
CA ILE A 603 -10.53 36.92 12.46
C ILE A 603 -11.34 36.49 13.67
N ILE A 604 -12.55 37.03 13.83
CA ILE A 604 -13.51 36.69 14.89
C ILE A 604 -14.86 36.43 14.21
N ASP A 605 -15.58 35.41 14.66
CA ASP A 605 -16.91 35.04 14.17
C ASP A 605 -18.03 35.91 14.79
N SER A 606 -19.29 35.47 14.64
CA SER A 606 -20.48 36.17 15.16
C SER A 606 -21.21 35.43 16.29
N GLY A 607 -20.64 34.32 16.77
CA GLY A 607 -21.26 33.41 17.73
C GLY A 607 -21.54 33.99 19.11
N ILE A 608 -22.42 33.31 19.84
CA ILE A 608 -22.84 33.74 21.20
C ILE A 608 -21.65 33.69 22.19
N GLN A 609 -20.69 32.79 21.96
CA GLN A 609 -19.37 32.80 22.57
C GLN A 609 -18.35 32.77 21.43
N PRO A 610 -17.93 33.93 20.91
CA PRO A 610 -17.26 33.98 19.62
C PRO A 610 -15.84 33.44 19.69
N MET A 611 -15.50 32.59 18.72
CA MET A 611 -14.17 32.04 18.49
C MET A 611 -13.39 32.91 17.50
N SER A 612 -12.09 32.61 17.37
CA SER A 612 -11.17 33.45 16.61
C SER A 612 -9.87 32.73 16.27
N GLU A 613 -9.51 32.70 14.98
CA GLU A 613 -8.21 32.22 14.53
C GLU A 613 -7.24 33.37 14.19
N ILE A 614 -5.95 33.04 13.99
CA ILE A 614 -4.93 33.96 13.48
C ILE A 614 -4.35 33.37 12.21
N SER A 615 -4.81 33.86 11.07
CA SER A 615 -4.38 33.43 9.74
C SER A 615 -3.26 34.34 9.22
N MET A 616 -2.16 33.75 8.76
CA MET A 616 -1.08 34.52 8.11
C MET A 616 -1.49 34.94 6.69
N LEU A 617 -1.28 36.23 6.37
CA LEU A 617 -1.35 36.80 5.03
C LEU A 617 0.07 37.19 4.59
N GLN A 618 0.54 36.59 3.49
CA GLN A 618 1.83 36.92 2.87
C GLN A 618 1.66 38.17 1.99
N VAL A 619 2.33 39.27 2.36
CA VAL A 619 2.43 40.49 1.54
C VAL A 619 3.83 40.57 0.95
N VAL A 620 3.91 40.54 -0.38
CA VAL A 620 5.16 40.63 -1.15
C VAL A 620 5.35 42.06 -1.66
N ILE A 621 6.56 42.58 -1.57
CA ILE A 621 6.94 43.91 -2.05
C ILE A 621 7.43 43.81 -3.49
N GLY A 622 6.73 44.45 -4.43
CA GLY A 622 7.04 44.40 -5.87
C GLY A 622 8.21 45.32 -6.25
N ASP A 623 8.99 44.89 -7.26
CA ASP A 623 10.28 45.43 -7.73
C ASP A 623 10.14 46.70 -8.61
N GLU A 624 10.99 47.72 -8.38
CA GLU A 624 11.20 48.88 -9.26
C GLU A 624 12.69 49.27 -9.38
N ASN A 625 13.39 48.89 -10.46
CA ASN A 625 14.82 49.20 -10.72
C ASN A 625 15.24 50.65 -10.35
N ASP A 626 15.87 50.86 -9.19
CA ASP A 626 16.38 52.17 -8.76
C ASP A 626 17.86 52.20 -8.32
N ASN A 627 18.44 51.04 -8.03
CA ASN A 627 19.85 50.84 -7.76
C ASN A 627 20.65 50.68 -9.07
N LYS A 628 21.86 50.10 -9.00
CA LYS A 628 22.79 50.04 -10.14
C LYS A 628 23.68 48.82 -10.06
N MET A 629 23.86 48.18 -11.21
CA MET A 629 24.75 47.04 -11.34
C MET A 629 26.21 47.39 -11.03
N LYS A 630 26.91 46.42 -10.46
CA LYS A 630 28.34 46.44 -10.12
C LYS A 630 29.06 45.29 -10.82
N GLN A 631 30.37 45.43 -11.00
CA GLN A 631 31.23 44.40 -11.60
C GLN A 631 31.23 43.10 -10.76
N ALA A 632 31.33 41.94 -11.41
CA ALA A 632 31.44 40.64 -10.74
C ALA A 632 32.22 39.58 -11.55
N GLU A 633 32.50 38.44 -10.91
CA GLU A 633 33.06 37.24 -11.54
C GLU A 633 32.25 36.00 -11.13
N SER A 634 32.02 35.08 -12.07
CA SER A 634 31.42 33.76 -11.83
C SER A 634 32.32 32.57 -12.15
N HIS A 635 31.97 31.41 -11.61
CA HIS A 635 32.64 30.14 -11.78
C HIS A 635 31.66 29.07 -12.27
N ILE A 636 31.99 28.42 -13.38
CA ILE A 636 31.11 27.47 -14.07
C ILE A 636 31.83 26.12 -14.17
N VAL A 637 31.30 25.06 -13.56
CA VAL A 637 31.85 23.70 -13.61
C VAL A 637 31.03 22.84 -14.55
N VAL A 638 31.67 22.10 -15.46
CA VAL A 638 31.02 21.26 -16.48
C VAL A 638 31.61 19.85 -16.47
N ASN A 639 30.79 18.86 -16.13
CA ASN A 639 31.18 17.44 -16.12
C ASN A 639 30.66 16.71 -17.37
N LYS A 640 31.53 16.47 -18.36
CA LYS A 640 31.20 15.71 -19.57
C LYS A 640 31.04 14.21 -19.25
N TYR A 641 30.12 13.53 -19.93
CA TYR A 641 29.91 12.08 -19.81
C TYR A 641 29.74 11.42 -21.20
N LYS A 642 30.48 10.32 -21.44
CA LYS A 642 30.40 9.51 -22.67
C LYS A 642 30.48 10.31 -23.99
N GLY A 643 31.20 11.44 -23.99
CA GLY A 643 31.31 12.34 -25.15
C GLY A 643 30.00 13.05 -25.58
N MET A 644 28.90 12.90 -24.85
CA MET A 644 27.61 13.52 -25.21
C MET A 644 27.44 14.87 -24.52
N LEU A 645 27.73 15.96 -25.23
CA LEU A 645 27.15 17.27 -24.97
C LEU A 645 26.77 17.92 -26.31
N SER A 646 25.57 18.50 -26.38
CA SER A 646 25.16 19.39 -27.47
C SER A 646 25.65 20.82 -27.20
N ASP A 647 25.32 21.76 -28.10
CA ASP A 647 25.24 23.16 -27.70
C ASP A 647 24.26 23.27 -26.51
N MET A 648 24.66 24.00 -25.46
CA MET A 648 23.95 24.03 -24.18
C MET A 648 24.24 25.32 -23.39
N ASN A 649 23.23 25.88 -22.75
CA ASN A 649 23.39 27.00 -21.82
C ASN A 649 24.05 26.52 -20.52
N ILE A 650 25.16 27.16 -20.13
CA ILE A 650 26.00 26.75 -18.99
C ILE A 650 26.00 27.75 -17.83
N GLY A 651 25.17 28.79 -17.91
CA GLY A 651 25.13 29.88 -16.95
C GLY A 651 25.07 31.24 -17.66
N ARG A 652 25.31 32.29 -16.90
CA ARG A 652 25.08 33.69 -17.31
C ARG A 652 26.31 34.56 -17.06
N VAL A 653 26.37 35.69 -17.75
CA VAL A 653 27.18 36.84 -17.34
C VAL A 653 26.67 37.32 -15.99
N TYR A 654 27.42 37.01 -14.93
CA TYR A 654 27.11 37.48 -13.57
C TYR A 654 27.64 38.91 -13.37
N ILE A 655 26.76 39.78 -12.89
CA ILE A 655 27.03 41.10 -12.30
C ILE A 655 26.63 41.03 -10.82
N ILE A 656 26.82 42.09 -10.05
CA ILE A 656 26.16 42.21 -8.73
C ILE A 656 25.16 43.34 -8.87
N ASP A 657 23.88 43.05 -8.68
CA ASP A 657 22.86 44.08 -8.55
C ASP A 657 22.31 44.20 -7.12
N SER A 658 21.38 45.12 -6.91
CA SER A 658 20.66 45.23 -5.64
C SER A 658 19.15 45.11 -5.83
N ASP A 659 18.60 45.78 -6.85
CA ASP A 659 17.28 45.44 -7.41
C ASP A 659 17.30 44.01 -7.92
N ASP A 660 16.12 43.41 -8.14
CA ASP A 660 16.02 42.03 -8.60
C ASP A 660 16.21 41.84 -10.12
N TRP A 661 17.28 42.48 -10.62
CA TRP A 661 17.98 42.16 -11.87
C TRP A 661 17.17 42.42 -13.16
N ASP A 662 16.48 43.56 -13.27
CA ASP A 662 15.61 43.87 -14.41
C ASP A 662 16.21 43.61 -15.80
N LEU A 663 15.77 42.50 -16.40
CA LEU A 663 16.24 42.05 -17.71
C LEU A 663 16.09 43.10 -18.82
N SER A 664 15.02 43.88 -18.70
CA SER A 664 14.37 44.67 -19.74
C SER A 664 15.28 45.72 -20.35
N ASP A 665 16.17 46.27 -19.54
CA ASP A 665 17.06 47.37 -19.86
C ASP A 665 18.54 46.95 -19.94
N LYS A 666 18.84 45.68 -19.61
CA LYS A 666 20.20 45.11 -19.62
C LYS A 666 20.59 44.60 -21.01
N THR A 667 21.81 44.94 -21.43
CA THR A 667 22.41 44.52 -22.71
C THR A 667 23.83 44.02 -22.48
N PHE A 668 24.08 42.79 -22.92
CA PHE A 668 25.29 42.01 -22.66
C PHE A 668 26.12 41.88 -23.95
N LEU A 669 27.43 42.12 -23.88
CA LEU A 669 28.35 42.07 -25.01
C LEU A 669 29.68 41.41 -24.60
N TRP A 670 30.37 40.79 -25.57
CA TRP A 670 31.73 40.30 -25.35
C TRP A 670 32.74 41.44 -25.20
N ASP A 671 33.62 41.35 -24.20
CA ASP A 671 34.81 42.20 -24.10
C ASP A 671 35.82 41.81 -25.20
N LYS A 672 36.47 42.83 -25.79
CA LYS A 672 37.54 42.68 -26.79
C LYS A 672 38.78 41.94 -26.25
N ALA A 673 38.91 41.82 -24.94
CA ALA A 673 39.95 41.02 -24.27
C ALA A 673 39.69 39.50 -24.35
N THR A 674 38.47 39.04 -24.66
CA THR A 674 38.17 37.61 -24.81
C THR A 674 38.74 37.08 -26.11
N SER A 675 39.59 36.05 -26.04
CA SER A 675 40.29 35.51 -27.21
C SER A 675 39.33 34.93 -28.26
N ALA A 676 39.53 35.27 -29.53
CA ALA A 676 38.80 34.68 -30.65
C ALA A 676 38.94 33.14 -30.72
N GLU A 677 40.02 32.58 -30.19
CA GLU A 677 40.20 31.13 -30.10
C GLU A 677 39.36 30.47 -28.99
N ILE A 678 38.85 31.25 -28.04
CA ILE A 678 37.90 30.79 -27.00
C ILE A 678 36.46 31.01 -27.50
N LEU A 679 36.18 32.16 -28.13
CA LEU A 679 34.86 32.49 -28.68
C LEU A 679 34.33 31.46 -29.71
N LYS A 680 35.21 30.67 -30.35
CA LYS A 680 34.80 29.54 -31.21
C LYS A 680 34.06 28.41 -30.47
N PHE A 681 34.08 28.41 -29.13
CA PHE A 681 33.43 27.42 -28.26
C PHE A 681 32.24 27.97 -27.46
N PHE A 682 31.90 29.26 -27.59
CA PHE A 682 30.84 29.89 -26.80
C PHE A 682 30.01 30.90 -27.62
N LYS A 683 28.71 30.97 -27.37
CA LYS A 683 27.80 32.04 -27.82
C LYS A 683 27.31 32.82 -26.60
N LEU A 684 26.95 34.08 -26.81
CA LEU A 684 26.30 34.96 -25.84
C LEU A 684 24.96 35.41 -26.43
N ASN A 685 23.90 35.41 -25.62
CA ASN A 685 22.68 36.13 -25.96
C ASN A 685 22.78 37.57 -25.44
N ASN A 686 22.77 38.54 -26.35
CA ASN A 686 22.97 39.95 -26.01
C ASN A 686 21.86 40.55 -25.14
N ASN A 687 20.67 39.98 -25.15
CA ASN A 687 19.54 40.46 -24.35
C ASN A 687 19.47 39.74 -23.00
N THR A 688 19.93 38.49 -22.90
CA THR A 688 19.73 37.66 -21.69
C THR A 688 20.99 37.30 -20.91
N GLY A 689 22.16 37.75 -21.37
CA GLY A 689 23.45 37.42 -20.77
C GLY A 689 23.78 35.92 -20.79
N MET A 690 22.96 35.10 -21.43
CA MET A 690 23.05 33.65 -21.38
C MET A 690 24.26 33.16 -22.17
N ILE A 691 25.11 32.35 -21.52
CA ILE A 691 26.33 31.79 -22.09
C ILE A 691 26.02 30.38 -22.59
N THR A 692 26.03 30.19 -23.92
CA THR A 692 25.86 28.87 -24.55
C THR A 692 27.23 28.30 -24.90
N MET A 693 27.62 27.21 -24.25
CA MET A 693 28.78 26.40 -24.62
C MET A 693 28.47 25.53 -25.84
N LEU A 694 29.46 25.28 -26.69
CA LEU A 694 29.31 24.51 -27.92
C LEU A 694 29.89 23.09 -27.79
N LYS A 695 29.25 22.13 -28.46
CA LYS A 695 29.51 20.68 -28.32
C LYS A 695 30.99 20.24 -28.42
N ASP A 696 31.78 20.88 -29.29
CA ASP A 696 33.13 20.44 -29.67
C ASP A 696 34.23 20.95 -28.72
N ILE A 697 33.85 21.48 -27.55
CA ILE A 697 34.78 22.01 -26.54
C ILE A 697 35.67 20.93 -25.89
N SER A 698 36.96 21.21 -25.79
CA SER A 698 37.95 20.39 -25.06
C SER A 698 37.82 20.53 -23.53
N CYS A 699 38.21 19.49 -22.79
CA CYS A 699 38.37 19.60 -21.34
C CYS A 699 39.50 20.59 -20.98
N GLY A 700 39.37 21.34 -19.89
CA GLY A 700 40.26 22.45 -19.53
C GLY A 700 39.52 23.65 -18.92
N GLN A 701 40.24 24.74 -18.69
CA GLN A 701 39.72 25.97 -18.09
C GLN A 701 39.73 27.13 -19.09
N TYR A 702 38.66 27.93 -19.12
CA TYR A 702 38.44 29.04 -20.05
C TYR A 702 38.07 30.33 -19.27
N ASP A 703 38.60 31.48 -19.71
CA ASP A 703 38.33 32.82 -19.16
C ASP A 703 37.48 33.62 -20.16
N LEU A 704 36.26 33.98 -19.76
CA LEU A 704 35.28 34.71 -20.56
C LEU A 704 35.06 36.10 -19.95
N ARG A 705 35.03 37.15 -20.78
CA ARG A 705 34.88 38.54 -20.32
C ARG A 705 33.85 39.30 -21.12
N PHE A 706 33.12 40.16 -20.41
CA PHE A 706 31.90 40.79 -20.89
C PHE A 706 31.83 42.27 -20.50
N HIS A 707 31.11 43.04 -21.30
CA HIS A 707 30.55 44.34 -20.91
C HIS A 707 29.04 44.21 -20.79
N VAL A 708 28.47 44.75 -19.72
CA VAL A 708 27.02 44.85 -19.51
C VAL A 708 26.64 46.34 -19.48
N THR A 709 25.48 46.68 -20.03
CA THR A 709 24.94 48.04 -20.13
C THR A 709 23.49 48.04 -19.61
N GLU A 710 23.09 49.04 -18.82
CA GLU A 710 21.81 49.10 -18.08
C GLU A 710 21.13 50.47 -18.25
N LYS A 711 19.78 50.55 -18.18
CA LYS A 711 19.01 51.81 -18.30
C LYS A 711 17.59 51.77 -17.68
N SER A 712 17.48 51.95 -16.37
CA SER A 712 16.21 52.34 -15.69
C SER A 712 15.69 53.72 -16.15
N ASP A 713 14.50 54.11 -15.72
CA ASP A 713 14.01 55.50 -15.73
C ASP A 713 14.45 56.30 -14.50
N HIS A 714 14.92 55.63 -13.43
CA HIS A 714 15.38 56.26 -12.19
C HIS A 714 16.82 56.82 -12.32
N PHE A 715 17.60 56.35 -13.31
CA PHE A 715 18.96 56.82 -13.58
C PHE A 715 19.41 56.73 -15.04
N SER A 716 20.44 57.50 -15.39
CA SER A 716 21.04 57.52 -16.73
C SER A 716 21.82 56.24 -17.06
N GLN A 717 21.72 55.79 -18.32
CA GLN A 717 22.43 54.64 -18.88
C GLN A 717 23.90 54.54 -18.47
N HIS A 718 24.33 53.36 -18.00
CA HIS A 718 25.71 53.10 -17.59
C HIS A 718 26.18 51.69 -17.96
N HIS A 719 27.44 51.34 -17.68
CA HIS A 719 28.04 50.07 -18.06
C HIS A 719 29.06 49.55 -17.03
N VAL A 720 29.22 48.22 -16.97
CA VAL A 720 30.20 47.52 -16.11
C VAL A 720 30.94 46.42 -16.91
N SER A 721 32.00 45.87 -16.32
CA SER A 721 32.67 44.67 -16.81
C SER A 721 32.35 43.47 -15.92
N ALA A 722 32.21 42.30 -16.54
CA ALA A 722 31.93 41.04 -15.87
C ALA A 722 32.82 39.91 -16.41
N ARG A 723 33.01 38.85 -15.63
CA ARG A 723 33.90 37.72 -15.95
C ARG A 723 33.25 36.38 -15.61
N ALA A 724 33.53 35.34 -16.39
CA ALA A 724 33.15 33.97 -16.07
C ALA A 724 34.31 33.00 -16.34
N THR A 725 34.65 32.19 -15.35
CA THR A 725 35.68 31.13 -15.45
C THR A 725 34.99 29.78 -15.64
N VAL A 726 35.15 29.14 -16.80
CA VAL A 726 34.52 27.84 -17.14
C VAL A 726 35.53 26.71 -17.03
N LEU A 727 35.27 25.70 -16.20
CA LEU A 727 36.08 24.50 -16.00
C LEU A 727 35.35 23.26 -16.54
N VAL A 728 35.93 22.60 -17.53
CA VAL A 728 35.37 21.43 -18.21
C VAL A 728 36.17 20.16 -17.88
N LYS A 729 35.53 19.18 -17.23
CA LYS A 729 36.05 17.86 -16.84
C LYS A 729 35.36 16.73 -17.62
N GLU A 730 35.91 15.52 -17.60
CA GLU A 730 35.26 14.33 -18.17
C GLU A 730 35.24 13.17 -17.16
N ILE A 731 34.06 12.59 -16.95
CA ILE A 731 33.82 11.52 -15.96
C ILE A 731 33.60 10.19 -16.70
N SER A 732 34.32 9.15 -16.27
CA SER A 732 34.26 7.83 -16.90
C SER A 732 33.01 7.04 -16.52
N LYS A 733 32.64 6.00 -17.30
CA LYS A 733 31.53 5.10 -16.92
C LYS A 733 31.82 4.38 -15.60
N THR A 734 33.03 3.87 -15.41
CA THR A 734 33.47 3.21 -14.18
C THR A 734 33.43 4.14 -12.96
N SER A 735 33.82 5.41 -13.12
CA SER A 735 33.71 6.44 -12.08
C SER A 735 32.28 6.65 -11.59
N VAL A 736 31.28 6.51 -12.47
CA VAL A 736 29.85 6.57 -12.08
C VAL A 736 29.37 5.24 -11.50
N ASP A 737 29.68 4.12 -12.16
CA ASP A 737 29.25 2.78 -11.72
C ASP A 737 29.80 2.40 -10.32
N GLN A 738 30.97 2.94 -9.94
CA GLN A 738 31.67 2.68 -8.66
C GLN A 738 31.63 3.89 -7.71
N SER A 739 30.78 4.89 -7.98
CA SER A 739 30.75 6.16 -7.22
C SER A 739 30.33 6.00 -5.76
N GLY A 740 30.84 6.89 -4.91
CA GLY A 740 30.27 7.14 -3.59
C GLY A 740 29.04 8.03 -3.69
N SER A 741 28.13 7.93 -2.71
CA SER A 741 26.90 8.72 -2.68
C SER A 741 26.56 9.22 -1.27
N MET A 742 25.92 10.37 -1.18
CA MET A 742 25.42 10.97 0.06
C MET A 742 24.05 11.60 -0.17
N ARG A 743 23.18 11.53 0.83
CA ARG A 743 21.90 12.23 0.86
C ARG A 743 21.89 13.24 2.00
N PHE A 744 21.73 14.53 1.69
CA PHE A 744 21.56 15.59 2.68
C PHE A 744 20.07 15.83 2.94
N TYR A 745 19.72 16.19 4.17
CA TYR A 745 18.33 16.49 4.56
C TYR A 745 18.05 17.99 4.56
N ASN A 746 16.98 18.40 3.88
CA ASN A 746 16.49 19.79 3.79
C ASN A 746 17.54 20.82 3.35
N VAL A 747 18.24 20.51 2.25
CA VAL A 747 19.22 21.37 1.56
C VAL A 747 18.82 21.47 0.09
N SER A 748 18.89 22.67 -0.52
CA SER A 748 18.73 22.80 -1.97
C SER A 748 20.05 22.71 -2.72
N ALA A 749 19.99 22.36 -4.00
CA ALA A 749 21.14 22.37 -4.91
C ALA A 749 21.79 23.76 -4.99
N ASP A 750 20.99 24.83 -4.99
CA ASP A 750 21.47 26.21 -5.04
C ASP A 750 22.17 26.62 -3.73
N ASP A 751 21.66 26.25 -2.55
CA ASP A 751 22.36 26.43 -1.26
C ASP A 751 23.74 25.73 -1.29
N PHE A 752 23.76 24.52 -1.85
CA PHE A 752 24.94 23.65 -1.85
C PHE A 752 26.05 24.13 -2.79
N VAL A 753 25.71 24.85 -3.87
CA VAL A 753 26.69 25.49 -4.77
C VAL A 753 26.91 26.98 -4.50
N SER A 754 26.08 27.62 -3.66
CA SER A 754 26.26 29.00 -3.21
C SER A 754 27.37 29.16 -2.17
N GLN A 755 27.85 30.39 -1.97
CA GLN A 755 28.75 30.68 -0.85
C GLN A 755 27.94 30.91 0.44
N THR A 756 28.15 30.04 1.43
CA THR A 756 27.56 30.23 2.77
C THR A 756 28.13 31.50 3.43
N PRO A 757 27.30 32.43 3.93
CA PRO A 757 27.79 33.61 4.65
C PRO A 757 28.74 33.27 5.80
N GLY A 758 29.79 34.07 5.97
CA GLY A 758 30.83 33.86 6.99
C GLY A 758 31.80 32.70 6.75
N HIS A 759 31.60 31.86 5.73
CA HIS A 759 32.42 30.68 5.47
C HIS A 759 33.32 30.84 4.23
N LEU A 760 34.45 30.13 4.25
CA LEU A 760 35.39 30.04 3.12
C LEU A 760 34.94 28.95 2.14
N GLY A 761 34.46 29.38 0.97
CA GLY A 761 34.02 28.50 -0.11
C GLY A 761 32.59 27.96 0.07
N THR A 762 32.11 27.29 -0.98
CA THR A 762 30.77 26.69 -1.06
C THR A 762 30.69 25.36 -0.29
N PRO A 763 29.48 24.88 0.11
CA PRO A 763 29.31 23.55 0.67
C PRO A 763 29.88 22.43 -0.21
N LEU A 764 29.72 22.52 -1.54
CA LEU A 764 30.38 21.65 -2.52
C LEU A 764 31.90 21.60 -2.32
N ASN A 765 32.58 22.76 -2.28
CA ASN A 765 34.03 22.83 -2.12
C ASN A 765 34.47 22.26 -0.76
N ARG A 766 33.69 22.48 0.30
CA ARG A 766 33.96 21.95 1.64
C ARG A 766 33.81 20.43 1.68
N LEU A 767 32.76 19.86 1.05
CA LEU A 767 32.59 18.41 0.92
C LEU A 767 33.75 17.78 0.16
N GLN A 768 34.12 18.34 -1.00
CA GLN A 768 35.22 17.84 -1.84
C GLN A 768 36.54 17.78 -1.04
N ASN A 769 36.83 18.82 -0.25
CA ASN A 769 38.01 18.90 0.61
C ASN A 769 37.94 17.94 1.81
N SER A 770 36.77 17.75 2.43
CA SER A 770 36.61 16.79 3.54
C SER A 770 36.81 15.35 3.06
N ILE A 771 36.18 14.97 1.94
CA ILE A 771 36.38 13.66 1.27
C ILE A 771 37.86 13.43 0.97
N ALA A 772 38.54 14.39 0.31
CA ALA A 772 39.97 14.29 0.01
C ALA A 772 40.81 14.12 1.29
N THR A 773 40.50 14.85 2.36
CA THR A 773 41.22 14.79 3.64
C THR A 773 41.01 13.46 4.39
N ILE A 774 39.78 12.92 4.37
CA ILE A 774 39.45 11.64 5.02
C ILE A 774 40.13 10.48 4.29
N LEU A 775 40.02 10.45 2.96
CA LEU A 775 40.56 9.38 2.11
C LEU A 775 42.08 9.51 1.85
N LYS A 776 42.66 10.69 2.12
CA LYS A 776 44.05 11.09 1.84
C LYS A 776 44.41 11.18 0.35
N ALA A 777 43.41 11.40 -0.49
CA ALA A 777 43.55 11.65 -1.92
C ALA A 777 43.90 13.12 -2.22
N SER A 778 44.28 13.45 -3.46
CA SER A 778 44.38 14.85 -3.89
C SER A 778 42.99 15.46 -4.05
N LEU A 779 42.85 16.77 -3.78
CA LEU A 779 41.60 17.50 -4.06
C LEU A 779 41.19 17.41 -5.55
N ASN A 780 42.19 17.33 -6.45
CA ASN A 780 41.97 17.19 -7.89
C ASN A 780 41.47 15.79 -8.30
N ASP A 781 41.65 14.77 -7.45
CA ASP A 781 41.26 13.39 -7.75
C ASP A 781 39.80 13.11 -7.31
N VAL A 782 39.21 14.00 -6.51
CA VAL A 782 37.82 13.93 -6.04
C VAL A 782 36.91 14.74 -6.94
N ASP A 783 36.01 14.07 -7.65
CA ASP A 783 35.04 14.69 -8.57
C ASP A 783 33.62 14.53 -8.04
N ILE A 784 33.02 15.63 -7.54
CA ILE A 784 31.57 15.72 -7.36
C ILE A 784 30.96 15.98 -8.75
N PHE A 785 30.18 15.02 -9.26
CA PHE A 785 29.66 15.04 -10.63
C PHE A 785 28.12 15.04 -10.72
N THR A 786 27.42 14.71 -9.63
CA THR A 786 25.95 14.81 -9.52
C THR A 786 25.58 15.56 -8.26
N ILE A 787 24.68 16.53 -8.40
CA ILE A 787 24.03 17.27 -7.32
C ILE A 787 22.56 17.35 -7.73
N ASN A 788 21.67 16.63 -7.06
CA ASN A 788 20.31 16.40 -7.54
C ASN A 788 19.26 16.58 -6.43
N ASN A 789 18.44 17.62 -6.54
CA ASN A 789 17.28 17.84 -5.67
C ASN A 789 16.32 16.63 -5.75
N ARG A 790 15.79 16.20 -4.61
CA ARG A 790 14.86 15.07 -4.53
C ARG A 790 13.84 15.28 -3.41
N LYS A 791 12.55 15.29 -3.76
CA LYS A 791 11.46 15.32 -2.80
C LYS A 791 11.01 13.88 -2.47
N LEU A 792 10.81 13.58 -1.19
CA LEU A 792 10.24 12.33 -0.69
C LEU A 792 9.05 12.66 0.23
N ALA A 793 8.20 11.68 0.54
CA ALA A 793 7.00 11.88 1.36
C ALA A 793 7.27 12.41 2.79
N HIS A 794 8.52 12.33 3.26
CA HIS A 794 8.96 12.76 4.58
C HIS A 794 10.02 13.89 4.53
N GLY A 795 10.17 14.59 3.39
CA GLY A 795 11.00 15.80 3.30
C GLY A 795 11.65 16.08 1.94
N SER A 796 12.32 17.22 1.86
CA SER A 796 13.21 17.58 0.76
C SER A 796 14.64 17.09 1.04
N PHE A 797 15.33 16.61 0.01
CA PHE A 797 16.66 16.02 0.09
C PHE A 797 17.55 16.44 -1.09
N LEU A 798 18.86 16.31 -0.91
CA LEU A 798 19.86 16.50 -1.97
C LEU A 798 20.69 15.22 -2.12
N ASP A 799 20.53 14.53 -3.26
CA ASP A 799 21.33 13.35 -3.63
C ASP A 799 22.62 13.83 -4.33
N VAL A 800 23.79 13.54 -3.74
CA VAL A 800 25.12 13.93 -4.25
C VAL A 800 25.93 12.67 -4.58
N PHE A 801 26.50 12.60 -5.78
CA PHE A 801 27.41 11.52 -6.20
C PHE A 801 28.79 12.05 -6.56
N PHE A 802 29.80 11.30 -6.14
CA PHE A 802 31.21 11.65 -6.31
C PHE A 802 32.06 10.42 -6.66
N ALA A 803 33.13 10.66 -7.41
CA ALA A 803 34.17 9.68 -7.70
C ALA A 803 35.50 10.11 -7.08
N VAL A 804 36.38 9.14 -6.85
CA VAL A 804 37.77 9.38 -6.43
C VAL A 804 38.67 8.59 -7.37
N SER A 805 39.64 9.27 -7.99
CA SER A 805 40.50 8.68 -9.03
C SER A 805 41.69 7.88 -8.47
N ASP A 806 41.74 7.66 -7.15
CA ASP A 806 42.77 6.86 -6.50
C ASP A 806 42.46 5.35 -6.57
N SER A 807 43.42 4.60 -7.10
CA SER A 807 43.51 3.14 -7.16
C SER A 807 43.09 2.36 -5.91
N VAL A 808 43.25 2.93 -4.70
CA VAL A 808 42.86 2.25 -3.45
C VAL A 808 41.35 2.12 -3.31
N TYR A 809 40.58 3.12 -3.74
CA TYR A 809 39.14 3.22 -3.46
C TYR A 809 38.28 2.72 -4.63
N SER A 810 38.53 1.47 -5.03
CA SER A 810 37.99 0.85 -6.26
C SER A 810 36.57 0.28 -6.15
N SER A 811 35.84 0.50 -5.05
CA SER A 811 34.43 0.12 -4.93
C SER A 811 33.61 1.15 -4.14
N SER A 812 32.33 1.25 -4.49
CA SER A 812 31.38 2.15 -3.82
C SER A 812 31.23 1.80 -2.34
N GLU A 813 31.29 0.51 -2.03
CA GLU A 813 31.15 -0.10 -0.73
C GLU A 813 32.32 0.29 0.19
N LEU A 814 33.55 0.29 -0.34
CA LEU A 814 34.73 0.75 0.39
C LEU A 814 34.70 2.28 0.60
N LEU A 815 34.36 3.06 -0.43
CA LEU A 815 34.20 4.52 -0.34
C LEU A 815 33.18 4.92 0.75
N ASN A 816 31.96 4.38 0.64
CA ASN A 816 30.87 4.70 1.56
C ASN A 816 31.16 4.18 2.98
N SER A 817 31.78 3.00 3.13
CA SER A 817 32.20 2.49 4.46
C SER A 817 33.19 3.41 5.15
N VAL A 818 34.25 3.84 4.45
CA VAL A 818 35.29 4.69 5.06
C VAL A 818 34.75 6.07 5.42
N LEU A 819 33.89 6.65 4.57
CA LEU A 819 33.26 7.94 4.85
C LEU A 819 32.20 7.85 5.96
N SER A 820 31.50 6.72 6.11
CA SER A 820 30.54 6.47 7.20
C SER A 820 31.16 6.53 8.60
N PHE A 821 32.42 6.09 8.76
CA PHE A 821 33.16 6.27 10.03
C PHE A 821 33.40 7.74 10.41
N HIS A 822 33.21 8.66 9.47
CA HIS A 822 33.50 10.09 9.61
C HIS A 822 32.26 10.99 9.41
N LEU A 823 31.04 10.43 9.47
CA LEU A 823 29.76 11.14 9.28
C LEU A 823 29.70 12.53 9.97
N HIS A 824 29.83 12.59 11.30
CA HIS A 824 29.81 13.84 12.07
C HIS A 824 30.83 14.87 11.56
N ARG A 825 32.00 14.42 11.09
CA ARG A 825 33.01 15.32 10.55
C ARG A 825 32.59 15.86 9.18
N LEU A 826 31.97 15.03 8.33
CA LEU A 826 31.44 15.47 7.04
C LEU A 826 30.32 16.51 7.25
N GLU A 827 29.43 16.29 8.22
CA GLU A 827 28.38 17.25 8.59
C GLU A 827 28.97 18.57 9.12
N GLU A 828 30.01 18.51 9.96
CA GLU A 828 30.71 19.68 10.51
C GLU A 828 31.53 20.45 9.46
N ASP A 829 32.30 19.75 8.60
CA ASP A 829 33.08 20.36 7.52
C ASP A 829 32.16 20.99 6.45
N VAL A 830 31.02 20.35 6.13
CA VAL A 830 30.06 20.85 5.12
C VAL A 830 29.11 21.90 5.68
N GLY A 831 28.67 21.77 6.93
CA GLY A 831 27.67 22.64 7.56
C GLY A 831 26.20 22.24 7.30
N PHE A 832 25.95 20.98 6.89
CA PHE A 832 24.62 20.45 6.60
C PHE A 832 24.43 19.01 7.12
N PRO A 833 23.23 18.61 7.55
CA PRO A 833 22.94 17.26 8.04
C PRO A 833 22.92 16.23 6.90
N ILE A 834 23.51 15.06 7.16
CA ILE A 834 23.60 13.95 6.21
C ILE A 834 22.68 12.81 6.69
N GLU A 835 21.65 12.50 5.91
CA GLU A 835 20.70 11.42 6.17
C GLU A 835 21.37 10.05 6.09
N MET A 836 22.20 9.85 5.05
CA MET A 836 22.86 8.57 4.76
C MET A 836 24.08 8.76 3.84
N ILE A 837 25.09 7.91 4.03
CA ILE A 837 26.29 7.77 3.20
C ILE A 837 26.24 6.36 2.58
N GLY A 838 26.29 6.26 1.25
CA GLY A 838 25.85 5.07 0.53
C GLY A 838 24.33 4.99 0.52
N ILE A 839 23.70 5.64 -0.45
CA ILE A 839 22.23 5.75 -0.53
C ILE A 839 21.59 4.35 -0.66
N ASP A 840 20.78 3.96 0.33
CA ASP A 840 20.04 2.71 0.35
C ASP A 840 18.54 2.95 0.01
N GLU A 841 18.12 2.48 -1.17
CA GLU A 841 16.72 2.52 -1.63
C GLU A 841 15.94 1.25 -1.26
N CYS A 842 16.60 0.25 -0.66
CA CYS A 842 15.98 -0.95 -0.08
C CYS A 842 15.50 -0.68 1.36
N GLU A 843 16.29 0.00 2.20
CA GLU A 843 15.89 0.41 3.57
C GLU A 843 14.59 1.24 3.54
N LEU A 844 14.53 2.23 2.64
CA LEU A 844 13.37 3.11 2.45
C LEU A 844 12.12 2.44 1.85
N LYS A 845 12.20 1.17 1.41
CA LYS A 845 11.13 0.45 0.69
C LYS A 845 10.95 -1.00 1.15
N ALA A 846 11.24 -1.27 2.42
CA ALA A 846 10.98 -2.56 3.07
C ALA A 846 9.58 -3.10 2.74
N GLY A 847 9.50 -4.34 2.24
CA GLY A 847 8.26 -4.99 1.79
C GLY A 847 7.94 -4.84 0.28
N THR A 848 8.72 -4.09 -0.50
CA THR A 848 8.50 -3.96 -1.97
C THR A 848 9.02 -5.17 -2.78
N CYS A 849 9.97 -5.93 -2.22
CA CYS A 849 10.50 -7.16 -2.80
C CYS A 849 10.02 -8.36 -1.96
N GLU A 850 9.56 -9.44 -2.60
CA GLU A 850 9.11 -10.66 -1.92
C GLU A 850 10.27 -11.52 -1.39
N GLN A 851 11.49 -11.27 -1.86
CA GLN A 851 12.72 -12.00 -1.57
C GLN A 851 13.86 -10.99 -1.33
N SER A 852 14.84 -10.89 -2.23
CA SER A 852 16.01 -10.02 -2.03
C SER A 852 15.81 -8.60 -2.55
N CYS A 853 16.62 -7.67 -2.03
CA CYS A 853 16.80 -6.34 -2.60
C CYS A 853 18.30 -6.00 -2.65
N ARG A 854 18.76 -5.37 -3.73
CA ARG A 854 20.09 -4.75 -3.80
C ARG A 854 20.04 -3.35 -4.38
N ASN A 855 20.96 -2.49 -3.96
CA ASN A 855 21.14 -1.15 -4.51
C ASN A 855 22.11 -1.16 -5.70
N LYS A 856 21.89 -0.24 -6.65
CA LYS A 856 22.73 -0.11 -7.85
C LYS A 856 22.69 1.30 -8.43
N VAL A 857 23.86 1.85 -8.74
CA VAL A 857 23.98 3.18 -9.35
C VAL A 857 23.71 3.12 -10.85
N TYR A 858 23.04 4.16 -11.37
CA TYR A 858 22.75 4.36 -12.79
C TYR A 858 23.12 5.77 -13.22
N GLY A 859 23.88 5.91 -14.31
CA GLY A 859 24.26 7.19 -14.91
C GLY A 859 23.63 7.45 -16.28
N SER A 860 22.99 8.61 -16.44
CA SER A 860 22.37 9.11 -17.67
C SER A 860 23.18 10.24 -18.31
N SER A 861 23.10 10.40 -19.63
CA SER A 861 23.71 11.52 -20.37
C SER A 861 22.86 12.80 -20.39
N LYS A 862 21.70 12.83 -19.71
CA LYS A 862 21.00 14.09 -19.45
C LYS A 862 21.81 14.91 -18.43
N PRO A 863 22.21 16.16 -18.75
CA PRO A 863 22.89 17.02 -17.79
C PRO A 863 21.90 17.56 -16.74
N ILE A 864 22.42 17.79 -15.53
CA ILE A 864 21.77 18.64 -14.51
C ILE A 864 22.43 20.01 -14.62
N VAL A 865 21.66 21.10 -14.61
CA VAL A 865 22.19 22.47 -14.64
C VAL A 865 21.65 23.22 -13.42
N ILE A 866 22.55 23.70 -12.56
CA ILE A 866 22.28 24.55 -11.40
C ILE A 866 22.98 25.89 -11.64
N ASN A 867 22.33 27.02 -11.34
CA ASN A 867 22.90 28.36 -11.50
C ASN A 867 22.55 29.19 -10.27
N ALA A 868 23.47 29.33 -9.31
CA ALA A 868 23.27 30.12 -8.10
C ALA A 868 24.26 31.30 -8.07
N ASN A 869 23.79 32.46 -8.50
CA ASN A 869 24.50 33.74 -8.55
C ASN A 869 25.89 33.59 -9.21
N ALA A 870 26.95 33.74 -8.43
CA ALA A 870 28.33 33.60 -8.90
C ALA A 870 28.74 32.17 -9.34
N ASN A 871 27.96 31.13 -9.09
CA ASN A 871 28.35 29.73 -9.35
C ASN A 871 27.36 28.99 -10.24
N SER A 872 27.84 28.30 -11.27
CA SER A 872 27.04 27.36 -12.07
C SER A 872 27.66 25.96 -12.05
N PHE A 873 26.82 24.94 -11.91
CA PHE A 873 27.23 23.54 -11.91
C PHE A 873 26.44 22.76 -12.96
N ILE A 874 27.17 22.16 -13.90
CA ILE A 874 26.65 21.31 -14.96
C ILE A 874 27.13 19.89 -14.67
N GLY A 875 26.23 19.13 -14.04
CA GLY A 875 26.45 17.76 -13.60
C GLY A 875 25.88 16.70 -14.55
N ILE A 876 26.14 15.46 -14.19
CA ILE A 876 25.61 14.25 -14.82
C ILE A 876 24.40 13.80 -13.98
N THR A 877 23.32 13.34 -14.61
CA THR A 877 22.21 12.72 -13.85
C THR A 877 22.61 11.30 -13.42
N ALA A 878 22.92 11.11 -12.15
CA ALA A 878 23.09 9.79 -11.52
C ALA A 878 22.09 9.58 -10.38
N PHE A 879 21.70 8.33 -10.13
CA PHE A 879 20.79 7.93 -9.06
C PHE A 879 21.00 6.46 -8.68
N VAL A 880 20.60 6.08 -7.45
CA VAL A 880 20.47 4.68 -7.04
C VAL A 880 19.09 4.15 -7.46
N ARG A 881 19.02 2.86 -7.82
CA ARG A 881 17.78 2.09 -7.83
C ARG A 881 17.94 0.81 -7.03
N LEU A 882 16.84 0.42 -6.39
CA LEU A 882 16.63 -0.96 -5.95
C LEU A 882 16.47 -1.89 -7.17
N GLU A 883 17.07 -3.08 -7.10
CA GLU A 883 16.74 -4.24 -7.90
C GLU A 883 16.28 -5.36 -6.95
N CYS A 884 15.02 -5.80 -7.07
CA CYS A 884 14.60 -7.03 -6.40
C CYS A 884 15.29 -8.23 -7.07
N ILE A 885 15.85 -9.15 -6.28
CA ILE A 885 16.42 -10.40 -6.81
C ILE A 885 15.42 -11.53 -6.53
N SER A 886 15.12 -12.31 -7.56
CA SER A 886 14.36 -13.55 -7.43
C SER A 886 15.31 -14.71 -7.15
N ASP A 887 15.03 -15.48 -6.11
CA ASP A 887 15.80 -16.66 -5.72
C ASP A 887 15.79 -17.72 -6.85
N THR A 888 16.81 -18.58 -6.88
CA THR A 888 17.10 -19.59 -7.92
C THR A 888 17.56 -19.05 -9.28
N SER A 889 18.64 -18.27 -9.29
CA SER A 889 19.72 -18.56 -10.24
C SER A 889 20.83 -19.29 -9.49
N PRO A 890 21.10 -20.59 -9.74
CA PRO A 890 22.28 -21.23 -9.18
C PRO A 890 23.50 -20.51 -9.78
N SER A 891 24.30 -19.87 -8.93
CA SER A 891 25.56 -19.27 -9.34
C SER A 891 26.35 -20.28 -10.15
N GLN A 892 26.69 -19.96 -11.40
CA GLN A 892 27.58 -20.79 -12.22
C GLN A 892 28.82 -21.10 -11.38
N LEU A 893 29.19 -22.37 -11.25
CA LEU A 893 30.16 -22.84 -10.27
C LEU A 893 31.56 -22.24 -10.56
N ALA A 894 31.80 -21.06 -10.01
CA ALA A 894 32.92 -20.20 -10.37
C ALA A 894 34.04 -20.37 -9.36
N CYS A 895 35.18 -20.87 -9.83
CA CYS A 895 36.35 -21.05 -8.97
C CYS A 895 37.05 -19.72 -8.76
N LEU A 896 37.16 -19.32 -7.50
CA LEU A 896 37.83 -18.12 -7.02
C LEU A 896 39.35 -18.32 -7.03
N ASN A 897 40.09 -17.23 -6.82
CA ASN A 897 41.53 -17.23 -6.56
C ASN A 897 42.41 -18.01 -7.57
N GLY A 898 41.94 -18.12 -8.83
CA GLY A 898 42.63 -18.84 -9.91
C GLY A 898 42.41 -20.35 -9.93
N GLY A 899 41.44 -20.88 -9.18
CA GLY A 899 41.01 -22.27 -9.26
C GLY A 899 40.45 -22.64 -10.64
N THR A 900 40.45 -23.93 -10.96
CA THR A 900 39.97 -24.46 -12.26
C THR A 900 38.78 -25.40 -12.05
N LEU A 901 37.69 -25.16 -12.79
CA LEU A 901 36.48 -25.99 -12.74
C LEU A 901 36.66 -27.28 -13.55
N ILE A 902 36.56 -28.44 -12.91
CA ILE A 902 36.56 -29.77 -13.53
C ILE A 902 35.47 -30.63 -12.88
N ASP A 903 34.64 -31.29 -13.69
CA ASP A 903 33.57 -32.21 -13.24
C ASP A 903 32.67 -31.65 -12.11
N ASN A 904 32.24 -30.38 -12.25
CA ASN A 904 31.47 -29.63 -11.23
C ASN A 904 32.14 -29.55 -9.85
N ARG A 905 33.48 -29.50 -9.82
CA ARG A 905 34.28 -29.22 -8.64
C ARG A 905 35.45 -28.28 -8.99
N CYS A 906 35.79 -27.39 -8.07
CA CYS A 906 37.00 -26.57 -8.22
C CYS A 906 38.25 -27.34 -7.78
N ILE A 907 39.32 -27.26 -8.60
CA ILE A 907 40.67 -27.66 -8.24
C ILE A 907 41.46 -26.39 -7.91
N CYS A 908 42.04 -26.37 -6.71
CA CYS A 908 42.54 -25.15 -6.09
C CYS A 908 44.06 -25.04 -6.10
N PRO A 909 44.64 -23.82 -6.21
CA PRO A 909 46.07 -23.60 -6.01
C PRO A 909 46.48 -23.86 -4.55
N ASN A 910 47.76 -24.15 -4.33
CA ASN A 910 48.32 -24.34 -2.99
C ASN A 910 48.03 -23.11 -2.10
N GLY A 911 47.33 -23.33 -0.98
CA GLY A 911 46.89 -22.29 -0.04
C GLY A 911 45.37 -22.12 0.03
N PHE A 912 44.62 -22.60 -0.97
CA PHE A 912 43.17 -22.49 -1.03
C PHE A 912 42.51 -23.87 -0.87
N ASP A 913 41.74 -24.05 0.21
CA ASP A 913 41.14 -25.34 0.61
C ASP A 913 39.61 -25.41 0.41
N GLY A 914 38.95 -24.29 0.09
CA GLY A 914 37.48 -24.20 0.02
C GLY A 914 36.84 -24.86 -1.22
N SER A 915 35.52 -25.03 -1.17
CA SER A 915 34.66 -25.59 -2.25
C SER A 915 34.85 -24.97 -3.63
N HIS A 916 35.06 -23.66 -3.67
CA HIS A 916 35.31 -22.82 -4.83
C HIS A 916 36.72 -22.21 -4.80
N CYS A 917 37.63 -22.74 -3.98
CA CYS A 917 38.96 -22.17 -3.72
C CYS A 917 38.94 -20.84 -2.94
N GLU A 918 38.01 -20.73 -2.01
CA GLU A 918 38.01 -19.72 -0.93
C GLU A 918 39.27 -19.86 -0.05
N MET A 919 39.78 -18.74 0.45
CA MET A 919 40.78 -18.72 1.53
C MET A 919 40.07 -18.92 2.86
N ILE A 920 40.16 -20.13 3.46
CA ILE A 920 39.31 -20.52 4.59
C ILE A 920 39.98 -20.46 5.97
N ASP A 921 41.20 -19.93 6.10
CA ASP A 921 41.92 -19.75 7.38
C ASP A 921 42.18 -18.27 7.69
N ILE A 922 41.82 -17.80 8.90
CA ILE A 922 42.17 -16.47 9.41
C ILE A 922 42.43 -16.50 10.91
N SER A 923 43.46 -15.81 11.38
CA SER A 923 43.79 -15.70 12.80
C SER A 923 43.99 -14.25 13.27
N PHE A 924 43.73 -14.04 14.55
CA PHE A 924 43.71 -12.72 15.20
C PHE A 924 44.45 -12.76 16.54
N ASN A 925 44.94 -11.60 17.00
CA ASN A 925 45.77 -11.42 18.20
C ASN A 925 45.12 -10.56 19.31
N GLY A 926 43.78 -10.52 19.37
CA GLY A 926 43.00 -9.72 20.31
C GLY A 926 42.79 -8.26 19.91
N ASN A 927 43.63 -7.72 19.02
CA ASN A 927 43.59 -6.32 18.56
C ASN A 927 43.40 -6.16 17.05
N GLY A 928 43.21 -7.26 16.32
CA GLY A 928 42.95 -7.26 14.88
C GLY A 928 41.46 -7.28 14.53
N TYR A 929 41.15 -6.91 13.28
CA TYR A 929 39.83 -7.06 12.68
C TYR A 929 39.91 -7.30 11.17
N ALA A 930 38.85 -7.90 10.63
CA ALA A 930 38.61 -8.01 9.19
C ALA A 930 37.14 -7.65 8.87
N LEU A 931 36.95 -6.69 7.97
CA LEU A 931 35.66 -6.25 7.43
C LEU A 931 35.47 -6.85 6.04
N PHE A 932 34.30 -7.43 5.77
CA PHE A 932 33.91 -7.96 4.46
C PHE A 932 32.70 -7.21 3.91
N SER A 933 32.26 -7.54 2.69
CA SER A 933 31.00 -7.06 2.13
C SER A 933 29.79 -7.52 2.95
N THR A 934 28.67 -6.82 2.75
CA THR A 934 27.34 -7.26 3.17
C THR A 934 27.01 -8.57 2.47
N ILE A 935 26.58 -9.60 3.20
CA ILE A 935 26.18 -10.87 2.58
C ILE A 935 24.83 -10.69 1.89
N ILE A 936 24.80 -10.90 0.58
CA ILE A 936 23.57 -10.90 -0.23
C ILE A 936 22.84 -12.24 0.01
N SER A 937 22.23 -12.38 1.18
CA SER A 937 21.28 -13.46 1.47
C SER A 937 20.24 -12.96 2.47
N ASP A 938 18.97 -13.01 2.11
CA ASP A 938 17.90 -12.16 2.64
C ASP A 938 17.52 -12.40 4.11
N ASN A 939 18.10 -13.45 4.69
CA ASN A 939 17.61 -14.11 5.88
C ASN A 939 18.73 -15.02 6.41
N ILE A 940 19.46 -14.64 7.47
CA ILE A 940 20.45 -15.52 8.09
C ILE A 940 19.71 -16.69 8.76
N ALA A 941 19.82 -17.87 8.16
CA ALA A 941 19.20 -19.13 8.57
C ALA A 941 20.21 -20.09 9.23
N ASN A 942 21.49 -20.03 8.83
CA ASN A 942 22.58 -20.67 9.56
C ASN A 942 23.90 -19.89 9.54
N ILE A 943 24.71 -20.14 10.55
CA ILE A 943 26.12 -19.75 10.65
C ILE A 943 26.86 -20.98 11.16
N SER A 944 27.93 -21.41 10.48
CA SER A 944 28.82 -22.48 10.97
C SER A 944 30.27 -22.03 10.85
N VAL A 945 31.08 -22.29 11.89
CA VAL A 945 32.50 -21.88 11.93
C VAL A 945 33.34 -22.82 12.79
N GLU A 946 34.52 -23.18 12.28
CA GLU A 946 35.55 -23.94 13.00
C GLU A 946 36.46 -22.96 13.77
N MET A 947 36.79 -23.27 15.01
CA MET A 947 37.46 -22.34 15.93
C MET A 947 38.54 -23.02 16.78
N LEU A 948 39.63 -22.29 17.00
CA LEU A 948 40.70 -22.61 17.94
C LEU A 948 41.01 -21.36 18.79
N PRO A 949 40.23 -21.11 19.86
CA PRO A 949 40.33 -19.89 20.67
C PRO A 949 41.54 -19.96 21.61
N GLN A 950 42.34 -18.89 21.65
CA GLN A 950 43.49 -18.75 22.55
C GLN A 950 43.16 -18.00 23.85
N GLN A 951 41.90 -17.55 24.00
CA GLN A 951 41.41 -16.81 25.14
C GLN A 951 40.00 -17.28 25.54
N THR A 952 39.61 -17.01 26.79
CA THR A 952 38.29 -17.34 27.35
C THR A 952 37.19 -16.34 27.00
N ASP A 953 37.57 -15.14 26.56
CA ASP A 953 36.64 -14.03 26.36
C ASP A 953 37.02 -13.21 25.12
N GLY A 954 36.08 -12.96 24.23
CA GLY A 954 36.24 -12.05 23.10
C GLY A 954 35.09 -12.14 22.10
N LEU A 955 34.77 -11.03 21.45
CA LEU A 955 33.96 -10.99 20.24
C LEU A 955 34.64 -11.86 19.16
N VAL A 956 33.85 -12.57 18.36
CA VAL A 956 34.32 -13.43 17.25
C VAL A 956 33.84 -12.87 15.91
N LEU A 957 32.54 -12.56 15.83
CA LEU A 957 31.82 -12.13 14.65
C LEU A 957 30.78 -11.08 15.06
N TYR A 958 30.65 -10.01 14.30
CA TYR A 958 29.56 -9.03 14.36
C TYR A 958 29.02 -8.78 12.95
N ILE A 959 27.69 -8.75 12.80
CA ILE A 959 26.98 -8.36 11.59
C ILE A 959 25.88 -7.40 12.04
N GLY A 960 25.93 -6.15 11.61
CA GLY A 960 25.00 -5.13 12.07
C GLY A 960 25.40 -3.72 11.63
N PRO A 961 24.73 -2.68 12.18
CA PRO A 961 24.96 -1.30 11.78
C PRO A 961 26.38 -0.81 12.10
N MET A 962 26.82 0.22 11.35
CA MET A 962 28.15 0.83 11.46
C MET A 962 28.12 2.31 11.85
N SER A 963 26.94 2.94 11.79
CA SER A 963 26.65 4.31 12.23
C SER A 963 25.30 4.31 12.96
N TYR A 964 25.01 5.42 13.66
CA TYR A 964 23.73 5.63 14.34
C TYR A 964 22.81 6.46 13.45
N ASN A 965 21.63 5.94 13.13
CA ASN A 965 20.57 6.65 12.43
C ASN A 965 19.54 7.16 13.45
N THR A 966 19.39 8.49 13.56
CA THR A 966 18.47 9.15 14.52
C THR A 966 17.00 8.90 14.24
N ARG A 967 16.63 8.42 13.05
CA ARG A 967 15.24 8.18 12.60
C ARG A 967 14.79 6.73 12.76
N VAL A 968 15.71 5.80 13.04
CA VAL A 968 15.40 4.37 13.20
C VAL A 968 15.65 3.98 14.65
N THR A 969 14.59 3.66 15.39
CA THR A 969 14.65 3.39 16.83
C THR A 969 15.48 2.16 17.20
N THR A 970 15.56 1.18 16.30
CA THR A 970 16.20 -0.13 16.49
C THR A 970 16.68 -0.66 15.13
N GLN A 971 17.97 -0.96 14.98
CA GLN A 971 18.51 -1.66 13.80
C GLN A 971 19.02 -3.06 14.19
N PRO A 972 18.68 -4.11 13.42
CA PRO A 972 18.97 -5.51 13.79
C PRO A 972 20.43 -5.89 13.63
N PHE A 973 20.95 -6.69 14.58
CA PHE A 973 22.34 -7.15 14.59
C PHE A 973 22.48 -8.58 15.13
N VAL A 974 23.59 -9.22 14.75
CA VAL A 974 24.03 -10.53 15.23
C VAL A 974 25.46 -10.37 15.76
N ALA A 975 25.73 -10.83 16.98
CA ALA A 975 27.11 -10.93 17.48
C ALA A 975 27.38 -12.28 18.13
N LEU A 976 28.41 -12.98 17.67
CA LEU A 976 28.94 -14.18 18.31
C LEU A 976 30.19 -13.81 19.11
N GLU A 977 30.21 -14.17 20.38
CA GLU A 977 31.31 -13.91 21.30
C GLU A 977 31.58 -15.13 22.21
N ILE A 978 32.69 -15.09 22.94
CA ILE A 978 33.03 -16.01 24.02
C ILE A 978 33.05 -15.21 25.34
N VAL A 979 32.50 -15.77 26.42
CA VAL A 979 32.48 -15.18 27.77
C VAL A 979 32.70 -16.29 28.80
N ASP A 980 33.69 -16.18 29.69
CA ASP A 980 34.08 -17.21 30.66
C ASP A 980 34.27 -18.62 30.03
N GLY A 981 34.73 -18.68 28.78
CA GLY A 981 34.83 -19.94 28.03
C GLY A 981 33.50 -20.57 27.62
N ARG A 982 32.38 -19.85 27.65
CA ARG A 982 31.10 -20.25 27.00
C ARG A 982 30.90 -19.45 25.74
N PHE A 983 30.33 -20.07 24.70
CA PHE A 983 29.87 -19.33 23.52
C PHE A 983 28.58 -18.59 23.83
N VAL A 984 28.50 -17.34 23.36
CA VAL A 984 27.35 -16.46 23.55
C VAL A 984 26.97 -15.86 22.21
N LEU A 985 25.68 -15.92 21.89
CA LEU A 985 25.08 -15.25 20.76
C LEU A 985 24.23 -14.10 21.30
N LEU A 986 24.56 -12.87 20.92
CA LEU A 986 23.71 -11.70 21.07
C LEU A 986 22.96 -11.46 19.76
N LEU A 987 21.70 -11.08 19.87
CA LEU A 987 20.82 -11.00 18.72
C LEU A 987 19.74 -9.94 18.90
N ASP A 988 19.61 -9.01 17.96
CA ASP A 988 18.48 -8.09 17.86
C ASP A 988 17.84 -8.23 16.48
N ASP A 989 16.53 -8.46 16.44
CA ASP A 989 15.71 -8.59 15.23
C ASP A 989 14.78 -7.38 15.01
N GLY A 990 15.00 -6.29 15.75
CA GLY A 990 14.15 -5.10 15.79
C GLY A 990 13.15 -5.09 16.95
N THR A 991 13.07 -6.17 17.74
CA THR A 991 12.28 -6.20 18.99
C THR A 991 13.11 -5.91 20.24
N GLY A 992 14.44 -5.80 20.11
CA GLY A 992 15.37 -5.54 21.21
C GLY A 992 16.28 -6.73 21.51
N ALA A 993 17.57 -6.44 21.75
CA ALA A 993 18.61 -7.44 21.90
C ALA A 993 18.29 -8.53 22.96
N ILE A 994 18.42 -9.80 22.57
CA ILE A 994 18.40 -11.00 23.42
C ILE A 994 19.80 -11.62 23.52
N ARG A 995 20.00 -12.49 24.52
CA ARG A 995 21.28 -13.13 24.82
C ARG A 995 21.14 -14.64 25.07
N ILE A 996 21.95 -15.42 24.37
CA ILE A 996 21.86 -16.88 24.25
C ILE A 996 23.22 -17.49 24.61
N GLU A 997 23.31 -18.41 25.58
CA GLU A 997 24.58 -19.06 25.98
C GLU A 997 24.62 -20.55 25.62
N ASN A 998 25.81 -21.10 25.34
CA ASN A 998 26.03 -22.54 25.42
C ASN A 998 26.38 -22.97 26.85
N GLN A 999 25.74 -24.02 27.37
CA GLN A 999 26.04 -24.53 28.71
C GLN A 999 27.41 -25.23 28.82
N GLN A 1000 28.01 -25.61 27.68
CA GLN A 1000 29.35 -26.21 27.66
C GLN A 1000 30.43 -25.13 27.81
N VAL A 1001 31.27 -25.29 28.83
CA VAL A 1001 32.52 -24.52 28.98
C VAL A 1001 33.62 -25.20 28.15
N ILE A 1002 34.41 -24.40 27.43
CA ILE A 1002 35.58 -24.82 26.64
C ILE A 1002 36.87 -24.26 27.21
N SER A 1003 37.99 -24.92 26.91
CA SER A 1003 39.34 -24.50 27.31
C SER A 1003 40.02 -23.72 26.18
N GLN A 1004 41.06 -22.96 26.53
CA GLN A 1004 41.95 -22.36 25.53
C GLN A 1004 42.66 -23.47 24.73
N ASN A 1005 42.66 -23.33 23.40
CA ASN A 1005 43.16 -24.28 22.40
C ASN A 1005 42.33 -25.58 22.24
N ASP A 1006 41.09 -25.62 22.73
CA ASP A 1006 40.13 -26.68 22.35
C ASP A 1006 39.66 -26.44 20.90
N ALA A 1007 39.99 -27.36 19.99
CA ALA A 1007 39.63 -27.31 18.58
C ALA A 1007 38.20 -27.85 18.35
N LEU A 1008 37.30 -27.03 17.81
CA LEU A 1008 35.87 -27.37 17.67
C LEU A 1008 35.20 -26.64 16.50
N ALA A 1009 33.99 -27.05 16.15
CA ALA A 1009 33.07 -26.29 15.30
C ALA A 1009 31.82 -25.88 16.09
N LEU A 1010 31.26 -24.71 15.74
CA LEU A 1010 30.01 -24.19 16.27
C LEU A 1010 29.00 -24.06 15.12
N ASP A 1011 27.89 -24.78 15.21
CA ASP A 1011 26.75 -24.66 14.30
C ASP A 1011 25.62 -23.88 14.98
N ILE A 1012 25.20 -22.77 14.37
CA ILE A 1012 24.04 -21.98 14.78
C ILE A 1012 22.98 -22.12 13.68
N VAL A 1013 21.79 -22.61 14.06
CA VAL A 1013 20.65 -22.77 13.15
C VAL A 1013 19.46 -21.99 13.68
N PHE A 1014 19.03 -21.02 12.90
CA PHE A 1014 17.83 -20.24 13.13
C PHE A 1014 16.63 -21.01 12.55
N LYS A 1015 15.55 -21.14 13.32
CA LYS A 1015 14.32 -21.84 12.94
C LYS A 1015 13.12 -21.07 13.44
N LEU A 1016 11.98 -21.25 12.79
CA LEU A 1016 10.71 -20.68 13.25
C LEU A 1016 10.49 -20.98 14.74
N GLN A 1017 10.31 -19.92 15.53
CA GLN A 1017 10.15 -19.92 16.99
C GLN A 1017 11.31 -20.50 17.84
N SER A 1018 12.47 -20.86 17.25
CA SER A 1018 13.59 -21.39 18.05
C SER A 1018 14.98 -21.30 17.40
N ILE A 1019 16.00 -21.10 18.24
CA ILE A 1019 17.40 -21.01 17.83
C ILE A 1019 18.15 -22.20 18.43
N GLU A 1020 18.91 -22.93 17.61
CA GLU A 1020 19.70 -24.09 18.04
C GLU A 1020 21.20 -23.81 17.86
N MET A 1021 21.94 -23.87 18.96
CA MET A 1021 23.40 -23.75 18.99
C MET A 1021 24.01 -25.11 19.35
N SER A 1022 24.68 -25.74 18.39
CA SER A 1022 25.35 -27.04 18.56
C SER A 1022 26.87 -26.89 18.54
N LEU A 1023 27.55 -27.53 19.49
CA LEU A 1023 29.01 -27.64 19.51
C LEU A 1023 29.41 -29.02 19.01
N VAL A 1024 30.37 -29.06 18.09
CA VAL A 1024 30.79 -30.26 17.37
C VAL A 1024 32.30 -30.45 17.51
N ILE A 1025 32.72 -31.63 17.96
CA ILE A 1025 34.12 -32.07 17.99
C ILE A 1025 34.22 -33.40 17.26
N ASN A 1026 35.15 -33.52 16.31
CA ASN A 1026 35.35 -34.74 15.51
C ASN A 1026 34.05 -35.29 14.86
N LYS A 1027 33.19 -34.37 14.37
CA LYS A 1027 31.85 -34.65 13.79
C LYS A 1027 30.83 -35.27 14.76
N LEU A 1028 31.08 -35.22 16.07
CA LEU A 1028 30.14 -35.58 17.12
C LEU A 1028 29.63 -34.32 17.82
N ILE A 1029 28.31 -34.20 17.97
CA ILE A 1029 27.69 -33.11 18.73
C ILE A 1029 27.92 -33.37 20.22
N ILE A 1030 28.75 -32.54 20.86
CA ILE A 1030 29.10 -32.66 22.29
C ILE A 1030 28.12 -31.89 23.19
N SER A 1031 27.52 -30.81 22.67
CA SER A 1031 26.49 -30.02 23.34
C SER A 1031 25.52 -29.48 22.30
N ARG A 1032 24.23 -29.39 22.65
CA ARG A 1032 23.22 -28.65 21.90
C ARG A 1032 22.37 -27.88 22.90
N SER A 1033 22.38 -26.55 22.77
CA SER A 1033 21.48 -25.66 23.48
C SER A 1033 20.39 -25.20 22.52
N ARG A 1034 19.12 -25.40 22.89
CA ARG A 1034 17.96 -24.93 22.11
C ARG A 1034 17.22 -23.86 22.90
N TYR A 1035 16.95 -22.75 22.23
CA TYR A 1035 16.28 -21.58 22.77
C TYR A 1035 14.92 -21.43 22.11
N GLU A 1036 13.86 -21.34 22.91
CA GLU A 1036 12.52 -21.02 22.43
C GLU A 1036 12.33 -19.52 22.46
N TYR A 1037 12.06 -18.93 21.30
CA TYR A 1037 11.83 -17.49 21.15
C TYR A 1037 10.60 -17.34 20.23
N LYS A 1038 9.41 -17.20 20.85
CA LYS A 1038 8.11 -17.47 20.23
C LYS A 1038 7.75 -16.57 19.06
N ASP A 1039 8.27 -15.35 19.07
CA ASP A 1039 7.94 -14.30 18.11
C ASP A 1039 8.95 -14.26 16.96
N PHE A 1040 10.02 -15.07 17.06
CA PHE A 1040 11.06 -15.20 16.05
C PHE A 1040 10.53 -15.86 14.78
N LYS A 1041 10.56 -15.09 13.68
CA LYS A 1041 10.16 -15.51 12.33
C LYS A 1041 11.06 -16.61 11.73
N GLY A 1042 12.17 -16.91 12.40
CA GLY A 1042 13.03 -18.07 12.14
C GLY A 1042 14.30 -17.78 11.35
N VAL A 1043 14.47 -16.54 10.95
CA VAL A 1043 15.54 -16.03 10.08
C VAL A 1043 15.73 -14.53 10.37
N LEU A 1044 16.91 -14.00 10.02
CA LEU A 1044 17.33 -12.66 10.40
C LEU A 1044 17.65 -11.78 9.19
N ILE A 1045 16.99 -10.64 9.13
CA ILE A 1045 17.20 -9.60 8.13
C ILE A 1045 18.17 -8.58 8.74
N THR A 1046 19.42 -8.54 8.27
CA THR A 1046 20.35 -7.46 8.60
C THR A 1046 21.28 -7.21 7.42
N ASN A 1047 21.31 -5.96 6.95
CA ASN A 1047 22.16 -5.51 5.84
C ASN A 1047 23.58 -5.14 6.31
N GLY A 1048 23.97 -5.53 7.52
CA GLY A 1048 25.26 -5.18 8.11
C GLY A 1048 26.45 -5.83 7.41
N HIS A 1049 27.60 -5.15 7.41
CA HIS A 1049 28.86 -5.74 7.00
C HIS A 1049 29.35 -6.77 8.01
N VAL A 1050 29.91 -7.87 7.52
CA VAL A 1050 30.52 -8.91 8.36
C VAL A 1050 31.86 -8.39 8.91
N GLN A 1051 32.00 -8.38 10.23
CA GLN A 1051 33.22 -8.02 10.96
C GLN A 1051 33.70 -9.21 11.79
N LEU A 1052 34.96 -9.62 11.60
CA LEU A 1052 35.60 -10.70 12.35
C LEU A 1052 36.72 -10.19 13.26
N GLY A 1053 36.89 -10.85 14.40
CA GLY A 1053 37.93 -10.52 15.38
C GLY A 1053 37.49 -9.41 16.33
N LYS A 1054 37.77 -8.17 15.98
CA LYS A 1054 37.19 -6.97 16.61
C LYS A 1054 36.32 -6.24 15.59
N THR A 1055 35.54 -5.26 16.02
CA THR A 1055 34.95 -4.27 15.13
C THR A 1055 35.91 -3.12 14.79
N ALA A 1056 35.67 -2.47 13.66
CA ALA A 1056 36.25 -1.17 13.33
C ALA A 1056 35.59 -0.01 14.12
N ILE A 1057 34.34 -0.23 14.55
CA ILE A 1057 33.48 0.73 15.28
C ILE A 1057 33.48 0.49 16.80
N ASP A 1058 33.12 1.53 17.56
CA ASP A 1058 32.87 1.43 19.00
C ASP A 1058 31.41 0.98 19.26
N LEU A 1059 31.24 -0.32 19.53
CA LEU A 1059 29.93 -0.92 19.82
C LEU A 1059 29.32 -0.45 21.14
N ASN A 1060 30.10 0.03 22.11
CA ASN A 1060 29.54 0.60 23.34
C ASN A 1060 28.88 1.96 23.05
N LYS A 1061 29.54 2.79 22.22
CA LYS A 1061 28.97 4.06 21.76
C LYS A 1061 27.76 3.84 20.85
N LEU A 1062 27.81 2.85 19.96
CA LEU A 1062 26.70 2.58 19.04
C LEU A 1062 25.48 1.99 19.78
N GLY A 1063 25.71 1.02 20.66
CA GLY A 1063 24.66 0.39 21.45
C GLY A 1063 24.03 1.31 22.50
N SER A 1064 24.74 2.32 23.00
CA SER A 1064 24.14 3.33 23.89
C SER A 1064 23.26 4.34 23.17
N LEU A 1065 23.46 4.54 21.86
CA LEU A 1065 22.59 5.38 21.02
C LEU A 1065 21.34 4.60 20.57
N TYR A 1066 21.46 3.30 20.29
CA TYR A 1066 20.33 2.39 19.99
C TYR A 1066 19.68 1.74 21.23
N ASN A 1067 20.07 2.11 22.45
CA ASN A 1067 19.55 1.57 23.72
C ASN A 1067 19.56 0.02 23.81
N TRP A 1068 20.58 -0.65 23.27
CA TRP A 1068 20.67 -2.12 23.25
C TRP A 1068 20.71 -2.75 24.66
N THR A 1069 19.77 -3.67 24.93
CA THR A 1069 19.67 -4.44 26.19
C THR A 1069 20.94 -5.25 26.51
N TYR A 1070 21.62 -5.75 25.48
CA TYR A 1070 22.92 -6.43 25.59
C TYR A 1070 23.87 -5.88 24.53
N MET A 1071 25.01 -5.32 24.97
CA MET A 1071 26.05 -4.82 24.09
C MET A 1071 27.12 -5.89 23.84
N PRO A 1072 27.58 -6.15 22.60
CA PRO A 1072 28.68 -7.06 22.34
C PRO A 1072 30.01 -6.54 22.91
N GLN A 1073 30.85 -7.43 23.44
CA GLN A 1073 32.06 -6.99 24.13
C GLN A 1073 33.09 -6.32 23.20
N THR A 1074 33.79 -5.30 23.71
CA THR A 1074 34.83 -4.55 22.97
C THR A 1074 36.20 -5.23 22.91
N ARG A 1075 36.32 -6.45 23.46
CA ARG A 1075 37.53 -7.29 23.46
C ARG A 1075 37.52 -8.15 22.19
N GLY A 1076 38.49 -7.96 21.30
CA GLY A 1076 38.55 -8.70 20.04
C GLY A 1076 39.04 -10.14 20.21
N TYR A 1077 38.74 -11.01 19.24
CA TYR A 1077 39.19 -12.40 19.21
C TYR A 1077 40.73 -12.55 19.23
N SER A 1078 41.21 -13.54 19.97
CA SER A 1078 42.57 -14.07 19.84
C SER A 1078 42.48 -15.59 19.63
N GLY A 1079 43.05 -16.08 18.54
CA GLY A 1079 42.90 -17.46 18.09
C GLY A 1079 42.72 -17.57 16.58
N CYS A 1080 42.32 -18.75 16.13
CA CYS A 1080 42.08 -19.06 14.72
C CYS A 1080 40.60 -19.32 14.44
N LEU A 1081 40.12 -18.80 13.30
CA LEU A 1081 38.84 -19.15 12.69
C LEU A 1081 39.13 -19.89 11.38
N ARG A 1082 38.36 -20.93 11.09
CA ARG A 1082 38.42 -21.68 9.84
C ARG A 1082 37.01 -21.93 9.31
N ASN A 1083 36.86 -22.04 7.99
CA ASN A 1083 35.64 -22.55 7.35
C ASN A 1083 34.34 -21.85 7.80
N LEU A 1084 34.36 -20.51 7.90
CA LEU A 1084 33.16 -19.73 8.22
C LEU A 1084 32.20 -19.77 7.03
N THR A 1085 31.01 -20.33 7.26
CA THR A 1085 29.91 -20.38 6.31
C THR A 1085 28.69 -19.68 6.88
N ILE A 1086 27.97 -18.94 6.03
CA ILE A 1086 26.69 -18.31 6.37
C ILE A 1086 25.70 -18.67 5.27
N ASN A 1087 24.55 -19.23 5.65
CA ASN A 1087 23.59 -19.85 4.73
C ASN A 1087 24.21 -20.90 3.79
N GLY A 1088 25.29 -21.56 4.22
CA GLY A 1088 26.08 -22.49 3.40
C GLY A 1088 27.04 -21.85 2.41
N HIS A 1089 27.09 -20.52 2.29
CA HIS A 1089 28.12 -19.82 1.52
C HIS A 1089 29.38 -19.62 2.37
N THR A 1090 30.50 -20.17 1.91
CA THR A 1090 31.83 -20.00 2.52
C THR A 1090 32.32 -18.57 2.31
N ILE A 1091 32.78 -17.91 3.38
CA ILE A 1091 33.41 -16.59 3.27
C ILE A 1091 34.87 -16.78 2.85
N ASP A 1092 35.25 -16.18 1.73
CA ASP A 1092 36.62 -16.10 1.28
C ASP A 1092 37.39 -15.01 2.06
N PHE A 1093 38.23 -15.42 3.00
CA PHE A 1093 38.97 -14.50 3.86
C PHE A 1093 40.01 -13.64 3.12
N GLN A 1094 40.27 -13.89 1.84
CA GLN A 1094 41.06 -12.98 1.01
C GLN A 1094 40.26 -11.73 0.56
N GLN A 1095 38.91 -11.80 0.50
CA GLN A 1095 38.05 -10.74 -0.04
C GLN A 1095 37.64 -9.70 1.01
N THR A 1096 38.59 -9.23 1.81
CA THR A 1096 38.37 -8.21 2.84
C THR A 1096 38.32 -6.79 2.27
N ILE A 1097 37.35 -5.99 2.73
CA ILE A 1097 37.22 -4.55 2.45
C ILE A 1097 38.23 -3.75 3.28
N LEU A 1098 38.38 -4.05 4.58
CA LEU A 1098 39.28 -3.33 5.48
C LEU A 1098 39.82 -4.26 6.57
N THR A 1099 41.12 -4.19 6.85
CA THR A 1099 41.78 -5.12 7.78
C THR A 1099 42.77 -4.44 8.71
N LYS A 1100 43.07 -5.10 9.82
CA LYS A 1100 44.10 -4.70 10.76
C LYS A 1100 44.57 -5.91 11.56
N ASN A 1101 45.89 -6.10 11.70
CA ASN A 1101 46.51 -7.08 12.61
C ASN A 1101 45.89 -8.50 12.55
N MET A 1102 45.66 -9.01 11.33
CA MET A 1102 45.19 -10.37 11.05
C MET A 1102 46.26 -11.14 10.27
N ASP A 1103 46.25 -12.47 10.37
CA ASP A 1103 47.09 -13.35 9.55
C ASP A 1103 46.21 -14.40 8.84
N LEU A 1104 46.39 -14.58 7.52
CA LEU A 1104 45.67 -15.59 6.73
C LEU A 1104 46.32 -16.98 6.86
N SER A 1105 46.56 -17.42 8.10
CA SER A 1105 47.08 -18.77 8.39
C SER A 1105 46.75 -19.20 9.82
N CYS A 1106 46.58 -20.51 10.03
CA CYS A 1106 46.11 -21.07 11.30
C CYS A 1106 46.89 -22.36 11.68
N PRO A 1107 47.64 -22.42 12.80
CA PRO A 1107 48.44 -23.59 13.20
C PRO A 1107 47.63 -24.75 13.82
N TRP A 1108 46.61 -25.25 13.10
CA TRP A 1108 45.74 -26.36 13.52
C TRP A 1108 46.48 -27.67 13.88
N ALA A 1109 47.66 -27.91 13.31
CA ALA A 1109 48.39 -29.17 13.45
C ALA A 1109 48.87 -29.48 14.88
N ILE A 1110 49.09 -28.46 15.73
CA ILE A 1110 49.78 -28.64 17.02
C ILE A 1110 48.87 -29.26 18.11
N ALA A 1111 47.56 -29.00 18.06
CA ALA A 1111 46.62 -29.45 19.10
C ALA A 1111 46.44 -30.98 19.13
N ASN A 1112 46.45 -31.66 17.98
CA ASN A 1112 46.16 -33.09 17.89
C ASN A 1112 47.36 -34.00 18.24
N GLU A 1113 48.61 -33.57 18.01
CA GLU A 1113 49.78 -34.39 18.33
C GLU A 1113 50.05 -34.52 19.84
N ALA A 1114 49.67 -33.51 20.63
CA ALA A 1114 49.82 -33.51 22.09
C ALA A 1114 49.06 -34.68 22.75
N ASN A 1115 47.89 -35.05 22.22
CA ASN A 1115 47.14 -36.20 22.70
C ASN A 1115 47.79 -37.55 22.33
N LEU A 1116 48.40 -37.68 21.14
CA LEU A 1116 49.13 -38.91 20.79
C LEU A 1116 50.33 -39.15 21.72
N TRP A 1117 51.12 -38.12 22.03
CA TRP A 1117 52.25 -38.25 22.95
C TRP A 1117 51.80 -38.60 24.38
N ASN A 1118 50.73 -37.98 24.89
CA ASN A 1118 50.18 -38.31 26.20
C ASN A 1118 49.63 -39.74 26.25
N ILE A 1119 48.91 -40.20 25.21
CA ILE A 1119 48.45 -41.59 25.12
C ILE A 1119 49.64 -42.56 25.04
N LEU A 1120 50.68 -42.25 24.26
CA LEU A 1120 51.88 -43.08 24.16
C LEU A 1120 52.64 -43.16 25.50
N MET A 1121 52.73 -42.06 26.24
CA MET A 1121 53.30 -42.01 27.61
C MET A 1121 52.49 -42.85 28.60
N VAL A 1122 51.16 -42.80 28.56
CA VAL A 1122 50.30 -43.63 29.42
C VAL A 1122 50.38 -45.12 29.05
N VAL A 1123 50.39 -45.46 27.76
CA VAL A 1123 50.52 -46.86 27.29
C VAL A 1123 51.90 -47.44 27.63
N THR A 1124 52.98 -46.68 27.45
CA THR A 1124 54.33 -47.11 27.84
C THR A 1124 54.48 -47.22 29.35
N ALA A 1125 53.96 -46.28 30.14
CA ALA A 1125 53.94 -46.37 31.60
C ALA A 1125 53.15 -47.61 32.08
N ALA A 1126 51.98 -47.90 31.48
CA ALA A 1126 51.21 -49.11 31.79
C ALA A 1126 51.96 -50.40 31.41
N ALA A 1127 52.66 -50.42 30.27
CA ALA A 1127 53.49 -51.56 29.86
C ALA A 1127 54.70 -51.77 30.80
N ILE A 1128 55.32 -50.69 31.26
CA ILE A 1128 56.41 -50.72 32.27
C ILE A 1128 55.87 -51.24 33.62
N LEU A 1129 54.66 -50.82 34.02
CA LEU A 1129 54.02 -51.30 35.24
C LEU A 1129 53.69 -52.80 35.16
N LEU A 1130 53.11 -53.26 34.05
CA LEU A 1130 52.75 -54.67 33.82
C LEU A 1130 53.98 -55.58 33.71
N THR A 1131 55.05 -55.13 33.07
CA THR A 1131 56.33 -55.88 33.04
C THR A 1131 57.01 -55.89 34.41
N GLY A 1132 57.00 -54.77 35.14
CA GLY A 1132 57.46 -54.70 36.54
C GLY A 1132 56.72 -55.66 37.47
N ILE A 1133 55.39 -55.68 37.44
CA ILE A 1133 54.55 -56.63 38.20
C ILE A 1133 54.88 -58.08 37.80
N SER A 1134 55.06 -58.35 36.50
CA SER A 1134 55.42 -59.69 36.01
C SER A 1134 56.78 -60.15 36.54
N ILE A 1135 57.79 -59.27 36.57
CA ILE A 1135 59.14 -59.55 37.10
C ILE A 1135 59.10 -59.76 38.62
N VAL A 1136 58.32 -58.97 39.36
CA VAL A 1136 58.13 -59.13 40.81
C VAL A 1136 57.46 -60.47 41.13
N CYS A 1137 56.41 -60.86 40.38
CA CYS A 1137 55.75 -62.16 40.52
C CYS A 1137 56.68 -63.34 40.18
N PHE A 1138 57.60 -63.18 39.22
CA PHE A 1138 58.60 -64.22 38.90
C PHE A 1138 59.68 -64.33 39.99
N SER A 1139 60.15 -63.19 40.52
CA SER A 1139 61.12 -63.10 41.61
C SER A 1139 60.59 -63.75 42.90
N LEU A 1140 59.37 -63.42 43.32
CA LEU A 1140 58.74 -63.99 44.52
C LEU A 1140 58.52 -65.52 44.43
N ARG A 1141 58.36 -66.06 43.21
CA ARG A 1141 58.27 -67.51 42.97
C ARG A 1141 59.56 -68.28 43.26
N SER A 1142 60.71 -67.61 43.36
CA SER A 1142 62.02 -68.25 43.56
C SER A 1142 62.44 -68.42 45.02
N LYS A 1143 61.93 -67.60 45.95
CA LYS A 1143 62.44 -67.53 47.34
C LYS A 1143 61.56 -68.18 48.41
N LEU A 1144 60.30 -68.53 48.12
CA LEU A 1144 59.40 -69.21 49.07
C LEU A 1144 59.31 -70.73 48.84
N LYS A 1145 60.47 -71.42 48.76
CA LYS A 1145 60.53 -72.88 48.58
C LYS A 1145 61.43 -73.64 49.58
N VAL A 1146 61.79 -73.00 50.70
CA VAL A 1146 62.45 -73.65 51.85
C VAL A 1146 61.85 -73.12 53.16
N LEU A 1147 60.76 -73.75 53.62
CA LEU A 1147 60.40 -73.98 55.04
C LEU A 1147 59.04 -74.71 55.09
N ILE A 1148 58.98 -75.82 55.82
CA ILE A 1148 57.78 -76.67 56.00
C ILE A 1148 57.58 -76.87 57.52
N GLY A 1149 56.35 -76.74 58.03
CA GLY A 1149 56.10 -77.01 59.46
C GLY A 1149 54.68 -76.72 60.00
N ASN A 1150 53.76 -77.66 59.78
CA ASN A 1150 52.61 -78.05 60.64
C ASN A 1150 51.88 -76.99 61.51
N TYR A 1151 50.55 -76.84 61.31
CA TYR A 1151 49.56 -77.67 62.02
C TYR A 1151 48.19 -77.68 61.29
N LYS A 1152 47.14 -78.32 61.86
CA LYS A 1152 45.98 -78.88 61.13
C LYS A 1152 44.58 -78.32 61.52
N HIS A 1153 43.59 -78.68 60.68
CA HIS A 1153 42.12 -78.79 60.91
C HIS A 1153 41.29 -77.48 60.78
N LEU A 1154 39.99 -77.47 60.37
CA LEU A 1154 39.02 -78.55 60.12
C LEU A 1154 37.92 -78.21 59.04
N ILE A 1155 37.60 -79.16 58.14
CA ILE A 1155 36.29 -79.55 57.52
C ILE A 1155 35.34 -78.54 56.76
N CYS A 1156 35.28 -78.73 55.43
CA CYS A 1156 34.13 -79.07 54.54
C CYS A 1156 32.83 -78.21 54.26
N THR A 1157 32.77 -77.69 53.01
CA THR A 1157 31.73 -77.93 51.95
C THR A 1157 30.31 -77.28 51.91
N LYS A 1158 29.85 -77.12 50.65
CA LYS A 1158 28.47 -77.09 50.05
C LYS A 1158 27.78 -75.75 49.65
N LYS A 1159 27.25 -75.77 48.40
CA LYS A 1159 26.18 -74.93 47.79
C LYS A 1159 24.78 -75.33 48.39
N PRO A 1160 23.61 -74.70 48.09
CA PRO A 1160 23.28 -73.72 47.03
C PRO A 1160 22.23 -72.59 47.30
N ARG A 1161 22.05 -71.70 46.30
CA ARG A 1161 20.81 -71.01 45.82
C ARG A 1161 19.84 -70.21 46.75
N LYS A 1162 19.54 -68.98 46.26
CA LYS A 1162 18.23 -68.26 46.17
C LYS A 1162 17.66 -67.40 47.35
N VAL A 1163 17.53 -66.09 47.04
CA VAL A 1163 16.31 -65.23 47.11
C VAL A 1163 15.95 -64.40 48.38
N SER A 1164 15.61 -63.11 48.12
CA SER A 1164 14.81 -62.09 48.86
C SER A 1164 15.20 -61.55 50.26
N LEU A 1165 15.41 -60.22 50.33
CA LEU A 1165 14.70 -59.15 51.11
C LEU A 1165 13.98 -59.50 52.45
N PRO A 1166 13.72 -58.52 53.35
CA PRO A 1166 14.48 -57.29 53.72
C PRO A 1166 14.47 -56.96 55.26
N LYS A 1167 15.20 -55.93 55.72
CA LYS A 1167 14.76 -54.85 56.67
C LYS A 1167 15.90 -53.94 57.18
N ARG A 1168 15.55 -52.72 57.63
CA ARG A 1168 16.39 -51.77 58.41
C ARG A 1168 16.25 -52.01 59.92
N CYS A 1169 17.24 -51.59 60.72
CA CYS A 1169 17.04 -51.04 62.08
C CYS A 1169 18.26 -50.26 62.59
N THR A 1170 18.01 -49.09 63.22
CA THR A 1170 18.72 -48.43 64.37
C THR A 1170 20.26 -48.22 64.38
N GLY A 1171 20.81 -47.13 64.95
CA GLY A 1171 20.18 -46.05 65.72
C GLY A 1171 21.14 -44.88 66.07
N LYS A 1172 20.61 -43.87 66.79
CA LYS A 1172 21.25 -42.58 67.18
C LYS A 1172 22.02 -42.64 68.52
N PRO A 1173 22.93 -41.68 68.82
CA PRO A 1173 22.57 -40.45 69.59
C PRO A 1173 22.57 -39.11 68.79
N GLU A 1174 23.06 -37.98 69.34
CA GLU A 1174 22.29 -36.86 69.94
C GLU A 1174 22.96 -35.49 69.61
N SER A 1175 22.30 -34.32 69.55
CA SER A 1175 21.62 -33.43 70.55
C SER A 1175 22.59 -32.46 71.26
N ASN A 1176 22.33 -31.16 71.51
CA ASN A 1176 21.26 -30.17 71.17
C ASN A 1176 21.93 -28.75 71.07
N LEU A 1177 21.34 -27.55 70.89
CA LEU A 1177 19.99 -26.94 70.97
C LEU A 1177 19.70 -26.05 69.69
N ILE A 1178 18.54 -25.42 69.34
CA ILE A 1178 17.28 -24.93 70.00
C ILE A 1178 17.35 -23.47 70.58
N PRO A 1179 16.36 -22.54 70.40
CA PRO A 1179 15.22 -22.52 69.43
C PRO A 1179 14.58 -21.14 68.96
N ILE A 1180 13.54 -21.23 68.09
CA ILE A 1180 12.40 -20.30 67.75
C ILE A 1180 12.60 -18.87 67.17
N SER A 1181 11.68 -18.27 66.36
CA SER A 1181 10.41 -18.75 65.72
C SER A 1181 9.96 -17.95 64.48
N ASN A 1182 9.23 -18.60 63.54
CA ASN A 1182 7.91 -18.24 62.94
C ASN A 1182 7.57 -16.80 62.42
N ARG A 1183 6.65 -16.59 61.47
CA ARG A 1183 5.63 -17.48 60.87
C ARG A 1183 5.20 -17.03 59.45
N LEU A 1184 4.58 -18.00 58.76
CA LEU A 1184 3.60 -17.96 57.66
C LEU A 1184 2.86 -16.62 57.40
N GLY A 1185 2.47 -16.34 56.15
CA GLY A 1185 2.67 -17.15 54.94
C GLY A 1185 1.68 -16.81 53.83
#